data_AF-A0A6L3N8A5-F1
#
_entry.id   AF-A0A6L3N8A5-F1
#
_cell.length_a   1.000
_cell.length_b   1.000
_cell.length_c   1.000
_cell.angle_alpha   90.00
_cell.angle_beta   90.00
_cell.angle_gamma   90.00
#
_symmetry.space_group_name_H-M   'P 1'
#
loop_
_entity.id
_entity.type
_entity.pdbx_description
1 polymer ?
#
loop_
_entity_poly.entity_id
_entity_poly.type
_entity_poly.pdbx_seq_one_letter_code
_entity_poly.pdbx_strand_id
1 'polypeptide(L)'
;IGGSGGLAQSGAGTTTLLGANTFSGGTALSGGGLIAGNGAALGTGALNVSGTGGTLATSASGTVLGNAVNLGAGATLGLNGSADLSLGGAIGGNGSLAQIGAGTTTLLGANTFTGGTTLGSGGLVAGNAAALGTGALNVIGTGGTLATNASGTVLGNAVNLGAGATLGLNGAADLGLSGTIAGAGALALGGTGATTLSGANTFTGGASLTGGGSLIVEGGSALGVGGALNVSGLGGSLSTDLAAGASLANTIGLNGASLTLNGANALDLSGAIGGTGGLVLSGTGTTTLSGANTFGGGTTLSAGTLLAGSNTALGTGALNVAGAGGALGAAVSGTTLSNAVNLGAGATLSLSGANDLGLGGVISGDGGLAQTGAGITTLLGANTYTGGTTLSGGGLLAGTGSALGTGALNVTGAGGSLGTTVAGTVLGNAIQLDAGAALTVGNANDIGLGGIISGAGGLSVTGPGTTTLTAAETFTGGTTIGSGTLAIGAGGSLAASSPVNLTGAGAQFNIAGATTPQSIGTLSGVAGSTIDLGANNLTLAGSGNGVFAGNIGGAGGLTLAGTGTEALTGNNTYAGGTALTGGSLLVGSAAALGTGALDVNGSASLGASVPGVTLGNAVNLGTGVTLGLNGATDLGLSGTIAGDGSLAQTGTGTTTLLGANTYTGGTTLSAGGLIVGSGSALGTGALNVTGAGGTFATNVGGTLVGNAVNLGAGATLGLNGAADLSLGGVISGDGGVAQTGTGTTTLLGANTYTGGTTLSGGGLIAGNGSALGTGVLNVAGAGGSLGTSVGGTVLGNAVNLGTGATLTVGGANDLGLAGAISGGGNLSVNGPSTTTLTGVSTYTGGTTIGNGSTLAVGAGGSLSGGSLVDLAGAGATLDLSAATSPQ
;
A
#
# COMPACT_ATOMS: atom_id res chain seq x y z
N ILE A 1 -91.54 -19.09 -2.50
CA ILE A 1 -91.88 -20.10 -1.47
C ILE A 1 -91.56 -19.51 -0.10
N GLY A 2 -92.48 -19.60 0.88
CA GLY A 2 -92.29 -19.06 2.24
C GLY A 2 -92.83 -20.01 3.32
N GLY A 3 -92.56 -19.72 4.60
CA GLY A 3 -92.98 -20.53 5.76
C GLY A 3 -91.81 -21.23 6.49
N SER A 4 -92.11 -22.01 7.54
CA SER A 4 -91.09 -22.69 8.36
C SER A 4 -90.59 -24.02 7.80
N GLY A 5 -91.20 -24.52 6.71
CA GLY A 5 -90.80 -25.76 6.04
C GLY A 5 -89.47 -25.63 5.27
N GLY A 6 -88.94 -26.77 4.81
CA GLY A 6 -87.74 -26.85 3.98
C GLY A 6 -88.03 -27.31 2.55
N LEU A 7 -87.07 -27.10 1.65
CA LEU A 7 -87.08 -27.62 0.28
C LEU A 7 -86.17 -28.84 0.20
N ALA A 8 -86.55 -29.92 -0.50
CA ALA A 8 -85.70 -31.09 -0.69
C ALA A 8 -85.55 -31.45 -2.18
N GLN A 9 -84.31 -31.50 -2.67
CA GLN A 9 -83.94 -31.97 -4.00
C GLN A 9 -83.25 -33.34 -3.89
N SER A 10 -83.97 -34.41 -4.25
CA SER A 10 -83.51 -35.80 -4.10
C SER A 10 -83.49 -36.60 -5.41
N GLY A 11 -84.07 -36.09 -6.49
CA GLY A 11 -84.07 -36.73 -7.82
C GLY A 11 -82.88 -36.35 -8.69
N ALA A 12 -82.71 -37.01 -9.84
CA ALA A 12 -81.58 -36.78 -10.75
C ALA A 12 -81.68 -35.51 -11.62
N GLY A 13 -82.86 -34.87 -11.69
CA GLY A 13 -83.10 -33.67 -12.49
C GLY A 13 -82.53 -32.39 -11.88
N THR A 14 -82.60 -31.29 -12.63
CA THR A 14 -82.18 -29.95 -12.20
C THR A 14 -83.39 -29.07 -11.91
N THR A 15 -83.44 -28.47 -10.72
CA THR A 15 -84.49 -27.55 -10.29
C THR A 15 -83.96 -26.12 -10.32
N THR A 16 -84.68 -25.22 -11.00
CA THR A 16 -84.31 -23.79 -11.06
C THR A 16 -85.25 -22.96 -10.16
N LEU A 17 -84.67 -22.20 -9.24
CA LEU A 17 -85.38 -21.34 -8.29
C LEU A 17 -85.20 -19.87 -8.69
N LEU A 18 -86.13 -19.34 -9.50
CA LEU A 18 -86.03 -17.99 -10.07
C LEU A 18 -86.43 -16.87 -9.08
N GLY A 19 -87.38 -17.14 -8.18
CA GLY A 19 -87.91 -16.14 -7.24
C GLY A 19 -87.08 -15.97 -5.96
N ALA A 20 -87.26 -14.86 -5.25
CA ALA A 20 -86.74 -14.69 -3.89
C ALA A 20 -87.58 -15.52 -2.91
N ASN A 21 -86.95 -16.41 -2.16
CA ASN A 21 -87.63 -17.31 -1.24
C ASN A 21 -87.34 -16.93 0.22
N THR A 22 -88.31 -17.15 1.11
CA THR A 22 -88.25 -16.76 2.53
C THR A 22 -88.45 -17.93 3.49
N PHE A 23 -88.44 -19.18 2.98
CA PHE A 23 -88.59 -20.34 3.83
C PHE A 23 -87.36 -20.54 4.73
N SER A 24 -87.59 -20.94 5.99
CA SER A 24 -86.53 -20.99 7.02
C SER A 24 -86.04 -22.40 7.36
N GLY A 25 -86.75 -23.46 6.94
CA GLY A 25 -86.39 -24.86 7.23
C GLY A 25 -85.15 -25.39 6.49
N GLY A 26 -84.54 -24.56 5.64
CA GLY A 26 -83.35 -24.91 4.85
C GLY A 26 -83.66 -25.66 3.56
N THR A 27 -82.61 -25.96 2.80
CA THR A 27 -82.66 -26.69 1.54
C THR A 27 -81.85 -27.98 1.68
N ALA A 28 -82.45 -29.15 1.49
CA ALA A 28 -81.77 -30.43 1.45
C ALA A 28 -81.41 -30.81 0.00
N LEU A 29 -80.18 -31.24 -0.24
CA LEU A 29 -79.68 -31.67 -1.56
C LEU A 29 -79.02 -33.05 -1.44
N SER A 30 -79.67 -34.08 -1.96
CA SER A 30 -79.16 -35.46 -1.92
C SER A 30 -78.96 -36.11 -3.30
N GLY A 31 -79.31 -35.40 -4.38
CA GLY A 31 -79.16 -35.81 -5.78
C GLY A 31 -79.49 -34.66 -6.75
N GLY A 32 -79.16 -34.81 -8.04
CA GLY A 32 -79.56 -33.86 -9.09
C GLY A 32 -78.87 -32.50 -9.04
N GLY A 33 -79.57 -31.44 -9.46
CA GLY A 33 -79.02 -30.08 -9.48
C GLY A 33 -79.98 -28.99 -9.01
N LEU A 34 -79.41 -27.91 -8.48
CA LEU A 34 -80.11 -26.68 -8.12
C LEU A 34 -79.51 -25.49 -8.86
N ILE A 35 -80.36 -24.67 -9.47
CA ILE A 35 -79.96 -23.39 -10.06
C ILE A 35 -80.62 -22.26 -9.26
N ALA A 36 -79.82 -21.46 -8.57
CA ALA A 36 -80.27 -20.29 -7.84
C ALA A 36 -80.37 -19.07 -8.78
N GLY A 37 -81.58 -18.51 -8.93
CA GLY A 37 -81.81 -17.34 -9.78
C GLY A 37 -81.42 -16.00 -9.14
N ASN A 38 -81.25 -15.96 -7.81
CA ASN A 38 -80.86 -14.78 -7.03
C ASN A 38 -80.32 -15.21 -5.65
N GLY A 39 -79.80 -14.25 -4.87
CA GLY A 39 -79.17 -14.52 -3.55
C GLY A 39 -80.11 -15.05 -2.46
N ALA A 40 -81.43 -14.91 -2.62
CA ALA A 40 -82.45 -15.43 -1.70
C ALA A 40 -83.12 -16.72 -2.23
N ALA A 41 -82.61 -17.30 -3.32
CA ALA A 41 -83.26 -18.44 -3.97
C ALA A 41 -83.36 -19.69 -3.07
N LEU A 42 -82.43 -19.89 -2.12
CA LEU A 42 -82.41 -21.05 -1.23
C LEU A 42 -83.14 -20.82 0.13
N GLY A 43 -83.87 -19.71 0.27
CA GLY A 43 -84.48 -19.33 1.54
C GLY A 43 -83.45 -18.77 2.53
N THR A 44 -83.80 -18.74 3.83
CA THR A 44 -82.92 -18.21 4.90
C THR A 44 -82.22 -19.30 5.72
N GLY A 45 -82.61 -20.57 5.54
CA GLY A 45 -82.01 -21.71 6.26
C GLY A 45 -80.73 -22.24 5.59
N ALA A 46 -80.09 -23.25 6.20
CA ALA A 46 -78.88 -23.87 5.65
C ALA A 46 -79.16 -24.75 4.41
N LEU A 47 -78.17 -24.89 3.53
CA LEU A 47 -78.11 -25.91 2.49
C LEU A 47 -77.48 -27.19 3.07
N ASN A 48 -78.28 -28.22 3.30
CA ASN A 48 -77.84 -29.51 3.83
C ASN A 48 -77.60 -30.51 2.69
N VAL A 49 -76.35 -30.86 2.44
CA VAL A 49 -75.94 -31.78 1.37
C VAL A 49 -75.71 -33.16 1.95
N SER A 50 -76.35 -34.21 1.44
CA SER A 50 -76.29 -35.57 2.00
C SER A 50 -76.29 -36.65 0.91
N GLY A 51 -76.10 -37.92 1.29
CA GLY A 51 -76.04 -39.03 0.33
C GLY A 51 -74.85 -38.88 -0.62
N THR A 52 -75.08 -39.07 -1.92
CA THR A 52 -74.06 -38.82 -2.96
C THR A 52 -73.77 -37.33 -3.18
N GLY A 53 -74.61 -36.45 -2.65
CA GLY A 53 -74.58 -35.01 -2.92
C GLY A 53 -75.34 -34.61 -4.19
N GLY A 54 -75.01 -33.46 -4.77
CA GLY A 54 -75.72 -32.89 -5.93
C GLY A 54 -75.01 -31.65 -6.45
N THR A 55 -75.56 -31.01 -7.47
CA THR A 55 -74.97 -29.81 -8.07
C THR A 55 -75.67 -28.51 -7.69
N LEU A 56 -74.92 -27.42 -7.62
CA LEU A 56 -75.38 -26.06 -7.40
C LEU A 56 -74.77 -25.13 -8.45
N ALA A 57 -75.63 -24.35 -9.09
CA ALA A 57 -75.27 -23.30 -10.04
C ALA A 57 -76.12 -22.05 -9.78
N THR A 58 -75.79 -20.97 -10.48
CA THR A 58 -76.64 -19.79 -10.57
C THR A 58 -76.92 -19.44 -12.02
N SER A 59 -78.08 -18.84 -12.28
CA SER A 59 -78.43 -18.33 -13.62
C SER A 59 -77.96 -16.89 -13.86
N ALA A 60 -77.39 -16.21 -12.86
CA ALA A 60 -76.91 -14.83 -12.95
C ALA A 60 -75.55 -14.68 -12.27
N SER A 61 -74.57 -14.16 -13.02
CA SER A 61 -73.21 -13.94 -12.49
C SER A 61 -73.22 -12.93 -11.34
N GLY A 62 -72.41 -13.18 -10.31
CA GLY A 62 -72.32 -12.33 -9.12
C GLY A 62 -73.39 -12.60 -8.05
N THR A 63 -74.14 -13.70 -8.18
CA THR A 63 -75.12 -14.11 -7.15
C THR A 63 -74.39 -14.48 -5.86
N VAL A 64 -74.78 -13.85 -4.74
CA VAL A 64 -74.28 -14.18 -3.40
C VAL A 64 -75.32 -14.96 -2.62
N LEU A 65 -75.04 -16.23 -2.32
CA LEU A 65 -75.86 -17.06 -1.43
C LEU A 65 -75.34 -16.97 -0.01
N GLY A 66 -76.07 -16.28 0.87
CA GLY A 66 -75.70 -16.11 2.29
C GLY A 66 -75.93 -17.34 3.17
N ASN A 67 -76.48 -18.42 2.62
CA ASN A 67 -76.82 -19.63 3.35
C ASN A 67 -75.57 -20.36 3.84
N ALA A 68 -75.59 -20.84 5.09
CA ALA A 68 -74.61 -21.82 5.55
C ALA A 68 -74.79 -23.14 4.77
N VAL A 69 -73.70 -23.89 4.57
CA VAL A 69 -73.73 -25.18 3.87
C VAL A 69 -73.23 -26.27 4.80
N ASN A 70 -74.03 -27.31 5.00
CA ASN A 70 -73.66 -28.48 5.81
C ASN A 70 -73.40 -29.66 4.88
N LEU A 71 -72.15 -30.11 4.78
CA LEU A 71 -71.73 -31.25 3.95
C LEU A 71 -71.70 -32.54 4.78
N GLY A 72 -72.66 -33.44 4.54
CA GLY A 72 -72.70 -34.76 5.15
C GLY A 72 -71.51 -35.64 4.74
N ALA A 73 -71.14 -36.60 5.59
CA ALA A 73 -70.05 -37.53 5.29
C ALA A 73 -70.28 -38.27 3.96
N GLY A 74 -69.28 -38.24 3.08
CA GLY A 74 -69.34 -38.85 1.74
C GLY A 74 -70.13 -38.06 0.69
N ALA A 75 -70.79 -36.96 1.06
CA ALA A 75 -71.53 -36.12 0.11
C ALA A 75 -70.59 -35.12 -0.59
N THR A 76 -70.79 -34.92 -1.90
CA THR A 76 -70.07 -33.88 -2.68
C THR A 76 -71.03 -32.82 -3.19
N LEU A 77 -70.76 -31.54 -2.89
CA LEU A 77 -71.44 -30.41 -3.51
C LEU A 77 -70.71 -30.01 -4.81
N GLY A 78 -71.29 -30.33 -5.95
CA GLY A 78 -70.74 -29.96 -7.26
C GLY A 78 -71.14 -28.55 -7.69
N LEU A 79 -70.19 -27.65 -7.87
CA LEU A 79 -70.39 -26.32 -8.41
C LEU A 79 -70.19 -26.39 -9.94
N ASN A 80 -71.29 -26.50 -10.69
CA ASN A 80 -71.28 -26.82 -12.13
C ASN A 80 -71.79 -25.69 -13.05
N GLY A 81 -72.00 -24.50 -12.50
CA GLY A 81 -72.51 -23.34 -13.24
C GLY A 81 -71.49 -22.74 -14.21
N SER A 82 -71.99 -22.08 -15.26
CA SER A 82 -71.18 -21.23 -16.15
C SER A 82 -71.08 -19.78 -15.67
N ALA A 83 -71.96 -19.35 -14.77
CA ALA A 83 -71.98 -18.01 -14.17
C ALA A 83 -71.28 -18.00 -12.81
N ASP A 84 -70.72 -16.85 -12.42
CA ASP A 84 -69.98 -16.74 -11.16
C ASP A 84 -70.93 -16.77 -9.95
N LEU A 85 -70.54 -17.53 -8.92
CA LEU A 85 -71.32 -17.77 -7.71
C LEU A 85 -70.50 -17.43 -6.47
N SER A 86 -71.07 -16.66 -5.54
CA SER A 86 -70.45 -16.41 -4.24
C SER A 86 -71.20 -17.16 -3.15
N LEU A 87 -70.50 -17.95 -2.35
CA LEU A 87 -71.02 -18.59 -1.15
C LEU A 87 -70.60 -17.76 0.08
N GLY A 88 -71.57 -17.03 0.62
CA GLY A 88 -71.42 -16.10 1.74
C GLY A 88 -71.43 -16.77 3.11
N GLY A 89 -72.20 -17.85 3.28
CA GLY A 89 -72.27 -18.59 4.54
C GLY A 89 -71.11 -19.56 4.74
N ALA A 90 -70.86 -19.92 5.99
CA ALA A 90 -69.85 -20.92 6.34
C ALA A 90 -70.25 -22.33 5.83
N ILE A 91 -69.28 -23.05 5.28
CA ILE A 91 -69.39 -24.44 4.83
C ILE A 91 -68.72 -25.34 5.87
N GLY A 92 -69.47 -26.27 6.45
CA GLY A 92 -68.98 -27.21 7.47
C GLY A 92 -69.32 -28.67 7.15
N GLY A 93 -68.84 -29.60 7.97
CA GLY A 93 -69.12 -31.03 7.88
C GLY A 93 -67.99 -31.87 7.28
N ASN A 94 -68.25 -33.14 6.96
CA ASN A 94 -67.22 -34.10 6.52
C ASN A 94 -67.24 -34.42 5.02
N GLY A 95 -68.17 -33.82 4.26
CA GLY A 95 -68.23 -33.96 2.81
C GLY A 95 -67.27 -33.02 2.07
N SER A 96 -67.34 -33.07 0.73
CA SER A 96 -66.41 -32.40 -0.18
C SER A 96 -67.10 -31.36 -1.07
N LEU A 97 -66.31 -30.44 -1.62
CA LEU A 97 -66.73 -29.49 -2.65
C LEU A 97 -66.12 -29.89 -4.00
N ALA A 98 -66.80 -29.66 -5.12
CA ALA A 98 -66.23 -29.91 -6.45
C ALA A 98 -66.56 -28.77 -7.43
N GLN A 99 -65.59 -27.93 -7.76
CA GLN A 99 -65.69 -26.94 -8.84
C GLN A 99 -65.45 -27.61 -10.19
N ILE A 100 -66.53 -27.75 -10.97
CA ILE A 100 -66.55 -28.48 -12.25
C ILE A 100 -67.26 -27.71 -13.38
N GLY A 101 -67.82 -26.54 -13.07
CA GLY A 101 -68.41 -25.61 -14.03
C GLY A 101 -67.40 -24.58 -14.53
N ALA A 102 -67.71 -23.93 -15.66
CA ALA A 102 -66.85 -22.91 -16.27
C ALA A 102 -66.81 -21.58 -15.51
N GLY A 103 -67.80 -21.30 -14.64
CA GLY A 103 -67.86 -20.07 -13.85
C GLY A 103 -66.86 -20.04 -12.71
N THR A 104 -66.75 -18.88 -12.04
CA THR A 104 -65.91 -18.68 -10.85
C THR A 104 -66.74 -18.76 -9.58
N THR A 105 -66.34 -19.61 -8.64
CA THR A 105 -66.96 -19.66 -7.31
C THR A 105 -66.11 -18.89 -6.31
N THR A 106 -66.69 -17.90 -5.63
CA THR A 106 -66.05 -17.18 -4.51
C THR A 106 -66.54 -17.74 -3.18
N LEU A 107 -65.63 -18.25 -2.35
CA LEU A 107 -65.91 -18.76 -1.01
C LEU A 107 -65.60 -17.68 0.02
N LEU A 108 -66.62 -16.96 0.47
CA LEU A 108 -66.48 -15.84 1.41
C LEU A 108 -66.50 -16.29 2.88
N GLY A 109 -67.19 -17.39 3.18
CA GLY A 109 -67.28 -17.96 4.53
C GLY A 109 -65.93 -18.49 5.05
N ALA A 110 -65.74 -18.43 6.37
CA ALA A 110 -64.66 -19.17 7.04
C ALA A 110 -65.11 -20.62 7.20
N ASN A 111 -64.55 -21.52 6.39
CA ASN A 111 -65.09 -22.85 6.21
C ASN A 111 -64.32 -23.89 7.04
N THR A 112 -65.01 -24.94 7.49
CA THR A 112 -64.46 -25.99 8.39
C THR A 112 -64.64 -27.40 7.85
N PHE A 113 -65.14 -27.55 6.61
CA PHE A 113 -65.36 -28.88 6.02
C PHE A 113 -64.04 -29.64 5.79
N THR A 114 -64.08 -30.96 5.99
CA THR A 114 -62.86 -31.80 6.00
C THR A 114 -62.67 -32.64 4.73
N GLY A 115 -63.68 -32.81 3.89
CA GLY A 115 -63.63 -33.71 2.72
C GLY A 115 -62.81 -33.18 1.54
N GLY A 116 -62.30 -31.94 1.62
CA GLY A 116 -61.49 -31.33 0.58
C GLY A 116 -62.31 -30.74 -0.58
N THR A 117 -61.59 -30.11 -1.50
CA THR A 117 -62.15 -29.43 -2.67
C THR A 117 -61.55 -29.99 -3.94
N THR A 118 -62.37 -30.45 -4.88
CA THR A 118 -61.94 -30.85 -6.22
C THR A 118 -62.06 -29.66 -7.18
N LEU A 119 -61.05 -29.41 -8.00
CA LEU A 119 -61.03 -28.38 -9.05
C LEU A 119 -60.76 -29.02 -10.41
N GLY A 120 -61.80 -29.13 -11.24
CA GLY A 120 -61.72 -29.74 -12.57
C GLY A 120 -61.79 -28.75 -13.74
N SER A 121 -62.36 -27.56 -13.51
CA SER A 121 -62.52 -26.48 -14.49
C SER A 121 -62.91 -25.18 -13.79
N GLY A 122 -63.02 -24.07 -14.53
CA GLY A 122 -63.49 -22.78 -14.03
C GLY A 122 -62.58 -22.15 -12.98
N GLY A 123 -63.15 -21.26 -12.15
CA GLY A 123 -62.42 -20.49 -11.16
C GLY A 123 -62.87 -20.75 -9.72
N LEU A 124 -61.94 -20.61 -8.79
CA LEU A 124 -62.17 -20.63 -7.35
C LEU A 124 -61.48 -19.42 -6.72
N VAL A 125 -62.22 -18.62 -5.96
CA VAL A 125 -61.69 -17.46 -5.23
C VAL A 125 -61.85 -17.72 -3.74
N ALA A 126 -60.73 -17.82 -3.02
CA ALA A 126 -60.70 -17.89 -1.58
C ALA A 126 -60.90 -16.50 -0.98
N GLY A 127 -61.96 -16.29 -0.19
CA GLY A 127 -62.22 -15.01 0.47
C GLY A 127 -61.41 -14.79 1.76
N ASN A 128 -60.81 -15.85 2.30
CA ASN A 128 -60.01 -15.86 3.53
C ASN A 128 -59.17 -17.15 3.61
N ALA A 129 -58.29 -17.26 4.61
CA ALA A 129 -57.38 -18.40 4.79
C ALA A 129 -58.08 -19.75 5.06
N ALA A 130 -59.32 -19.73 5.58
CA ALA A 130 -60.12 -20.93 5.85
C ALA A 130 -61.12 -21.24 4.72
N ALA A 131 -61.09 -20.51 3.60
CA ALA A 131 -62.12 -20.61 2.56
C ALA A 131 -62.22 -22.01 1.93
N LEU A 132 -61.13 -22.78 1.87
CA LEU A 132 -61.12 -24.14 1.31
C LEU A 132 -61.40 -25.25 2.34
N GLY A 133 -61.77 -24.90 3.57
CA GLY A 133 -61.87 -25.86 4.67
C GLY A 133 -60.50 -26.39 5.07
N THR A 134 -60.46 -27.56 5.70
CA THR A 134 -59.22 -28.19 6.19
C THR A 134 -58.71 -29.35 5.32
N GLY A 135 -59.52 -29.79 4.35
CA GLY A 135 -59.14 -30.86 3.42
C GLY A 135 -58.21 -30.40 2.29
N ALA A 136 -57.72 -31.33 1.48
CA ALA A 136 -56.87 -31.04 0.33
C ALA A 136 -57.62 -30.39 -0.84
N LEU A 137 -56.92 -29.61 -1.66
CA LEU A 137 -57.35 -29.18 -2.98
C LEU A 137 -56.87 -30.19 -4.04
N ASN A 138 -57.79 -30.92 -4.65
CA ASN A 138 -57.50 -31.92 -5.69
C ASN A 138 -57.76 -31.34 -7.08
N VAL A 139 -56.73 -31.07 -7.85
CA VAL A 139 -56.81 -30.50 -9.20
C VAL A 139 -56.79 -31.64 -10.21
N ILE A 140 -57.83 -31.76 -11.03
CA ILE A 140 -58.04 -32.90 -11.96
C ILE A 140 -58.40 -32.42 -13.36
N GLY A 141 -58.37 -33.33 -14.34
CA GLY A 141 -58.73 -33.03 -15.73
C GLY A 141 -57.79 -31.99 -16.33
N THR A 142 -58.34 -30.94 -16.95
CA THR A 142 -57.56 -29.79 -17.44
C THR A 142 -57.07 -28.88 -16.30
N GLY A 143 -57.67 -28.99 -15.12
CA GLY A 143 -57.51 -28.05 -14.01
C GLY A 143 -58.38 -26.81 -14.15
N GLY A 144 -58.12 -25.80 -13.31
CA GLY A 144 -58.87 -24.54 -13.23
C GLY A 144 -58.02 -23.47 -12.55
N THR A 145 -58.61 -22.31 -12.25
CA THR A 145 -57.90 -21.20 -11.59
C THR A 145 -58.23 -21.09 -10.11
N LEU A 146 -57.23 -20.83 -9.28
CA LEU A 146 -57.36 -20.43 -7.88
C LEU A 146 -56.85 -18.99 -7.72
N ALA A 147 -57.62 -18.16 -7.03
CA ALA A 147 -57.25 -16.79 -6.68
C ALA A 147 -57.75 -16.44 -5.27
N THR A 148 -57.41 -15.25 -4.80
CA THR A 148 -58.00 -14.63 -3.62
C THR A 148 -58.51 -13.23 -3.98
N ASN A 149 -59.48 -12.73 -3.24
CA ASN A 149 -59.92 -11.33 -3.30
C ASN A 149 -59.36 -10.48 -2.15
N ALA A 150 -58.56 -11.08 -1.27
CA ALA A 150 -57.90 -10.44 -0.14
C ALA A 150 -56.38 -10.69 -0.21
N SER A 151 -55.60 -9.63 -0.44
CA SER A 151 -54.13 -9.75 -0.53
C SER A 151 -53.54 -10.30 0.76
N GLY A 152 -52.55 -11.18 0.63
CA GLY A 152 -51.88 -11.83 1.76
C GLY A 152 -52.63 -13.04 2.31
N THR A 153 -53.64 -13.55 1.61
CA THR A 153 -54.31 -14.80 1.99
C THR A 153 -53.32 -15.96 1.88
N VAL A 154 -53.09 -16.69 2.97
CA VAL A 154 -52.28 -17.91 2.98
C VAL A 154 -53.17 -19.13 3.19
N LEU A 155 -53.19 -20.04 2.21
CA LEU A 155 -53.92 -21.30 2.28
C LEU A 155 -52.99 -22.42 2.76
N GLY A 156 -53.36 -23.04 3.89
CA GLY A 156 -52.63 -24.17 4.48
C GLY A 156 -53.00 -25.54 3.91
N ASN A 157 -53.90 -25.58 2.92
CA ASN A 157 -54.39 -26.81 2.32
C ASN A 157 -53.28 -27.49 1.49
N ALA A 158 -53.15 -28.82 1.62
CA ALA A 158 -52.37 -29.59 0.65
C ALA A 158 -53.00 -29.49 -0.74
N VAL A 159 -52.19 -29.45 -1.79
CA VAL A 159 -52.63 -29.37 -3.19
C VAL A 159 -52.15 -30.61 -3.93
N ASN A 160 -53.09 -31.39 -4.47
CA ASN A 160 -52.81 -32.58 -5.27
C ASN A 160 -53.06 -32.28 -6.75
N LEU A 161 -52.01 -32.26 -7.56
CA LEU A 161 -52.06 -32.00 -9.00
C LEU A 161 -52.13 -33.32 -9.77
N GLY A 162 -53.28 -33.61 -10.37
CA GLY A 162 -53.48 -34.77 -11.24
C GLY A 162 -52.61 -34.73 -12.50
N ALA A 163 -52.34 -35.89 -13.08
CA ALA A 163 -51.56 -35.98 -14.32
C ALA A 163 -52.25 -35.18 -15.46
N GLY A 164 -51.49 -34.27 -16.09
CA GLY A 164 -52.00 -33.39 -17.15
C GLY A 164 -52.83 -32.19 -16.66
N ALA A 165 -53.12 -32.09 -15.36
CA ALA A 165 -53.84 -30.96 -14.80
C ALA A 165 -52.91 -29.75 -14.58
N THR A 166 -53.43 -28.55 -14.82
CA THR A 166 -52.71 -27.29 -14.53
C THR A 166 -53.52 -26.45 -13.55
N LEU A 167 -52.94 -26.09 -12.40
CA LEU A 167 -53.53 -25.13 -11.49
C LEU A 167 -53.13 -23.71 -11.89
N GLY A 168 -54.08 -22.93 -12.40
CA GLY A 168 -53.89 -21.52 -12.69
C GLY A 168 -53.93 -20.68 -11.43
N LEU A 169 -52.92 -19.84 -11.20
CA LEU A 169 -52.84 -18.87 -10.12
C LEU A 169 -52.88 -17.48 -10.76
N ASN A 170 -54.09 -17.10 -11.22
CA ASN A 170 -54.31 -15.97 -12.14
C ASN A 170 -54.88 -14.71 -11.46
N GLY A 171 -54.80 -14.64 -10.13
CA GLY A 171 -55.34 -13.54 -9.34
C GLY A 171 -54.48 -12.25 -9.42
N ALA A 172 -55.12 -11.12 -9.16
CA ALA A 172 -54.43 -9.83 -8.99
C ALA A 172 -53.96 -9.57 -7.54
N ALA A 173 -54.53 -10.28 -6.56
CA ALA A 173 -54.19 -10.18 -5.15
C ALA A 173 -53.17 -11.25 -4.75
N ASP A 174 -52.36 -10.97 -3.72
CA ASP A 174 -51.29 -11.86 -3.28
C ASP A 174 -51.86 -13.12 -2.60
N LEU A 175 -51.35 -14.29 -3.01
CA LEU A 175 -51.78 -15.61 -2.55
C LEU A 175 -50.59 -16.43 -2.05
N GLY A 176 -50.62 -16.86 -0.80
CA GLY A 176 -49.69 -17.82 -0.24
C GLY A 176 -50.25 -19.24 -0.22
N LEU A 177 -49.42 -20.22 -0.55
CA LEU A 177 -49.68 -21.65 -0.42
C LEU A 177 -48.62 -22.27 0.49
N SER A 178 -49.01 -22.61 1.72
CA SER A 178 -48.10 -23.20 2.72
C SER A 178 -48.25 -24.71 2.88
N GLY A 179 -49.35 -25.29 2.38
CA GLY A 179 -49.49 -26.74 2.27
C GLY A 179 -48.61 -27.34 1.18
N THR A 180 -48.27 -28.63 1.32
CA THR A 180 -47.52 -29.37 0.30
C THR A 180 -48.29 -29.45 -1.02
N ILE A 181 -47.63 -29.09 -2.11
CA ILE A 181 -48.09 -29.29 -3.49
C ILE A 181 -47.41 -30.56 -4.05
N ALA A 182 -48.20 -31.55 -4.45
CA ALA A 182 -47.72 -32.86 -4.92
C ALA A 182 -48.42 -33.29 -6.22
N GLY A 183 -47.86 -34.27 -6.92
CA GLY A 183 -48.47 -34.89 -8.11
C GLY A 183 -47.79 -34.56 -9.44
N ALA A 184 -48.34 -35.05 -10.55
CA ALA A 184 -47.71 -34.96 -11.87
C ALA A 184 -48.16 -33.75 -12.70
N GLY A 185 -49.12 -32.96 -12.21
CA GLY A 185 -49.58 -31.74 -12.88
C GLY A 185 -48.66 -30.53 -12.66
N ALA A 186 -49.05 -29.40 -13.24
CA ALA A 186 -48.26 -28.17 -13.31
C ALA A 186 -48.94 -26.97 -12.63
N LEU A 187 -48.17 -25.91 -12.40
CA LEU A 187 -48.65 -24.60 -11.95
C LEU A 187 -48.57 -23.58 -13.10
N ALA A 188 -49.58 -22.73 -13.26
CA ALA A 188 -49.57 -21.61 -14.21
C ALA A 188 -49.82 -20.29 -13.48
N LEU A 189 -48.77 -19.50 -13.28
CA LEU A 189 -48.79 -18.21 -12.61
C LEU A 189 -49.02 -17.10 -13.66
N GLY A 190 -50.29 -16.94 -14.05
CA GLY A 190 -50.74 -15.94 -15.03
C GLY A 190 -51.25 -14.64 -14.41
N GLY A 191 -51.26 -14.52 -13.08
CA GLY A 191 -51.74 -13.35 -12.37
C GLY A 191 -50.70 -12.24 -12.24
N THR A 192 -51.16 -11.06 -11.82
CA THR A 192 -50.29 -9.91 -11.49
C THR A 192 -49.95 -9.83 -10.00
N GLY A 193 -50.68 -10.55 -9.13
CA GLY A 193 -50.40 -10.62 -7.70
C GLY A 193 -49.17 -11.47 -7.38
N ALA A 194 -48.63 -11.35 -6.17
CA ALA A 194 -47.57 -12.22 -5.70
C ALA A 194 -48.11 -13.61 -5.32
N THR A 195 -47.41 -14.66 -5.73
CA THR A 195 -47.68 -16.03 -5.31
C THR A 195 -46.53 -16.50 -4.43
N THR A 196 -46.81 -16.81 -3.16
CA THR A 196 -45.82 -17.36 -2.23
C THR A 196 -45.98 -18.86 -2.10
N LEU A 197 -44.92 -19.62 -2.35
CA LEU A 197 -44.86 -21.07 -2.20
C LEU A 197 -43.91 -21.42 -1.05
N SER A 198 -44.46 -21.84 0.08
CA SER A 198 -43.70 -22.18 1.29
C SER A 198 -43.74 -23.65 1.68
N GLY A 199 -44.64 -24.43 1.06
CA GLY A 199 -44.67 -25.88 1.21
C GLY A 199 -43.41 -26.58 0.68
N ALA A 200 -43.04 -27.70 1.31
CA ALA A 200 -42.05 -28.63 0.77
C ALA A 200 -42.66 -29.42 -0.39
N ASN A 201 -42.62 -28.84 -1.58
CA ASN A 201 -43.39 -29.32 -2.73
C ASN A 201 -42.68 -30.47 -3.46
N THR A 202 -43.47 -31.41 -4.00
CA THR A 202 -43.00 -32.64 -4.67
C THR A 202 -43.64 -32.86 -6.05
N PHE A 203 -44.36 -31.87 -6.58
CA PHE A 203 -44.93 -31.97 -7.91
C PHE A 203 -43.86 -31.98 -9.01
N THR A 204 -44.16 -32.57 -10.16
CA THR A 204 -43.17 -32.79 -11.24
C THR A 204 -43.49 -32.09 -12.55
N GLY A 205 -44.71 -31.56 -12.73
CA GLY A 205 -45.13 -30.93 -13.99
C GLY A 205 -44.52 -29.54 -14.26
N GLY A 206 -43.79 -28.97 -13.30
CA GLY A 206 -43.17 -27.65 -13.43
C GLY A 206 -44.14 -26.50 -13.24
N ALA A 207 -43.62 -25.28 -13.43
CA ALA A 207 -44.36 -24.04 -13.26
C ALA A 207 -44.16 -23.13 -14.49
N SER A 208 -45.18 -22.35 -14.85
CA SER A 208 -45.05 -21.29 -15.86
C SER A 208 -45.39 -19.93 -15.30
N LEU A 209 -44.53 -18.94 -15.52
CA LEU A 209 -44.71 -17.55 -15.12
C LEU A 209 -45.00 -16.70 -16.36
N THR A 210 -46.22 -16.16 -16.45
CA THR A 210 -46.71 -15.49 -17.68
C THR A 210 -47.37 -14.13 -17.45
N GLY A 211 -47.86 -13.88 -16.23
CA GLY A 211 -48.72 -12.73 -15.90
C GLY A 211 -48.01 -11.45 -15.50
N GLY A 212 -46.68 -11.45 -15.37
CA GLY A 212 -45.92 -10.31 -14.85
C GLY A 212 -45.91 -10.19 -13.32
N GLY A 213 -46.63 -11.06 -12.59
CA GLY A 213 -46.64 -11.11 -11.12
C GLY A 213 -45.33 -11.62 -10.51
N SER A 214 -45.28 -11.63 -9.17
CA SER A 214 -44.12 -12.10 -8.40
C SER A 214 -44.30 -13.54 -7.93
N LEU A 215 -43.30 -14.38 -8.12
CA LEU A 215 -43.19 -15.70 -7.51
C LEU A 215 -42.22 -15.60 -6.34
N ILE A 216 -42.70 -15.88 -5.13
CA ILE A 216 -41.91 -15.94 -3.91
C ILE A 216 -41.76 -17.40 -3.51
N VAL A 217 -40.53 -17.87 -3.35
CA VAL A 217 -40.25 -19.23 -2.89
C VAL A 217 -39.51 -19.19 -1.55
N GLU A 218 -39.91 -20.05 -0.60
CA GLU A 218 -39.32 -20.11 0.75
C GLU A 218 -38.50 -21.41 0.99
N GLY A 219 -38.31 -22.22 -0.06
CA GLY A 219 -37.49 -23.43 0.02
C GLY A 219 -37.01 -23.94 -1.34
N GLY A 220 -35.93 -24.71 -1.36
CA GLY A 220 -35.32 -25.24 -2.60
C GLY A 220 -36.23 -26.19 -3.40
N SER A 221 -37.21 -26.82 -2.75
CA SER A 221 -38.21 -27.66 -3.41
C SER A 221 -39.53 -26.94 -3.69
N ALA A 222 -39.62 -25.62 -3.50
CA ALA A 222 -40.88 -24.88 -3.63
C ALA A 222 -41.49 -24.98 -5.05
N LEU A 223 -40.67 -25.16 -6.09
CA LEU A 223 -41.11 -25.39 -7.47
C LEU A 223 -41.23 -26.86 -7.83
N GLY A 224 -41.30 -27.74 -6.83
CA GLY A 224 -41.37 -29.18 -7.04
C GLY A 224 -40.03 -29.79 -7.43
N VAL A 225 -40.05 -31.07 -7.79
CA VAL A 225 -38.85 -31.87 -8.09
C VAL A 225 -38.76 -32.16 -9.58
N GLY A 226 -37.68 -31.72 -10.22
CA GLY A 226 -37.38 -32.01 -11.62
C GLY A 226 -38.19 -31.23 -12.67
N GLY A 227 -39.21 -30.46 -12.27
CA GLY A 227 -39.97 -29.58 -13.17
C GLY A 227 -39.23 -28.30 -13.54
N ALA A 228 -39.45 -27.78 -14.75
CA ALA A 228 -38.91 -26.50 -15.20
C ALA A 228 -39.76 -25.31 -14.74
N LEU A 229 -39.14 -24.13 -14.57
CA LEU A 229 -39.80 -22.83 -14.52
C LEU A 229 -39.77 -22.19 -15.91
N ASN A 230 -40.91 -22.15 -16.59
CA ASN A 230 -41.05 -21.56 -17.93
C ASN A 230 -41.57 -20.12 -17.84
N VAL A 231 -40.73 -19.15 -18.18
CA VAL A 231 -41.04 -17.72 -18.20
C VAL A 231 -41.40 -17.31 -19.62
N SER A 232 -42.57 -16.71 -19.83
CA SER A 232 -43.04 -16.24 -21.14
C SER A 232 -44.01 -15.07 -20.98
N GLY A 233 -44.57 -14.54 -22.07
CA GLY A 233 -45.52 -13.42 -22.00
C GLY A 233 -44.91 -12.16 -21.38
N LEU A 234 -45.54 -11.64 -20.33
CA LEU A 234 -45.03 -10.47 -19.59
C LEU A 234 -43.86 -10.81 -18.64
N GLY A 235 -43.51 -12.09 -18.52
CA GLY A 235 -42.53 -12.57 -17.56
C GLY A 235 -43.05 -12.46 -16.14
N GLY A 236 -42.19 -11.98 -15.24
CA GLY A 236 -42.52 -11.72 -13.83
C GLY A 236 -41.24 -11.59 -12.99
N SER A 237 -41.41 -11.56 -11.67
CA SER A 237 -40.29 -11.61 -10.74
C SER A 237 -40.19 -12.95 -10.02
N LEU A 238 -38.97 -13.36 -9.70
CA LEU A 238 -38.66 -14.43 -8.77
C LEU A 238 -37.92 -13.79 -7.59
N SER A 239 -38.50 -13.90 -6.41
CA SER A 239 -37.87 -13.53 -5.14
C SER A 239 -37.80 -14.76 -4.25
N THR A 240 -36.81 -14.78 -3.37
CA THR A 240 -36.63 -15.87 -2.42
C THR A 240 -36.63 -15.34 -1.00
N ASP A 241 -37.28 -16.07 -0.12
CA ASP A 241 -37.00 -16.05 1.32
C ASP A 241 -36.40 -17.41 1.71
N LEU A 242 -35.43 -17.85 0.90
CA LEU A 242 -34.73 -19.10 1.11
C LEU A 242 -33.81 -18.97 2.33
N ALA A 243 -33.82 -19.99 3.19
CA ALA A 243 -32.81 -20.12 4.23
C ALA A 243 -31.40 -20.08 3.60
N ALA A 244 -30.45 -19.47 4.30
CA ALA A 244 -29.08 -19.30 3.83
C ALA A 244 -28.49 -20.65 3.33
N GLY A 245 -28.02 -20.67 2.08
CA GLY A 245 -27.42 -21.86 1.45
C GLY A 245 -28.40 -22.78 0.72
N ALA A 246 -29.70 -22.50 0.68
CA ALA A 246 -30.63 -23.23 -0.18
C ALA A 246 -30.47 -22.81 -1.66
N SER A 247 -30.66 -23.78 -2.56
CA SER A 247 -30.51 -23.62 -4.02
C SER A 247 -31.80 -24.03 -4.73
N LEU A 248 -32.10 -23.34 -5.83
CA LEU A 248 -33.16 -23.72 -6.76
C LEU A 248 -32.55 -24.49 -7.93
N ALA A 249 -32.72 -25.81 -7.93
CA ALA A 249 -32.15 -26.72 -8.93
C ALA A 249 -33.00 -26.85 -10.20
N ASN A 250 -34.19 -26.26 -10.22
CA ASN A 250 -35.10 -26.30 -11.36
C ASN A 250 -34.45 -25.62 -12.58
N THR A 251 -34.64 -26.22 -13.76
CA THR A 251 -34.27 -25.55 -15.02
C THR A 251 -35.18 -24.34 -15.24
N ILE A 252 -34.65 -23.27 -15.83
CA ILE A 252 -35.40 -22.06 -16.13
C ILE A 252 -35.40 -21.83 -17.64
N GLY A 253 -36.57 -21.83 -18.26
CA GLY A 253 -36.75 -21.52 -19.67
C GLY A 253 -37.26 -20.10 -19.87
N LEU A 254 -36.41 -19.22 -20.41
CA LEU A 254 -36.75 -17.84 -20.77
C LEU A 254 -37.24 -17.78 -22.22
N ASN A 255 -38.53 -18.04 -22.43
CA ASN A 255 -39.15 -18.16 -23.75
C ASN A 255 -39.48 -16.79 -24.36
N GLY A 256 -38.46 -15.96 -24.56
CA GLY A 256 -38.57 -14.59 -25.09
C GLY A 256 -38.96 -13.52 -24.07
N ALA A 257 -39.23 -13.89 -22.81
CA ALA A 257 -39.54 -12.97 -21.73
C ALA A 257 -38.37 -12.85 -20.74
N SER A 258 -38.28 -11.70 -20.06
CA SER A 258 -37.30 -11.48 -19.00
C SER A 258 -37.79 -11.96 -17.64
N LEU A 259 -36.88 -12.51 -16.83
CA LEU A 259 -37.13 -12.83 -15.42
C LEU A 259 -36.44 -11.81 -14.52
N THR A 260 -37.23 -11.16 -13.66
CA THR A 260 -36.70 -10.19 -12.69
C THR A 260 -36.34 -10.89 -11.37
N LEU A 261 -35.13 -10.68 -10.88
CA LEU A 261 -34.65 -11.15 -9.58
C LEU A 261 -34.55 -9.92 -8.66
N ASN A 262 -35.59 -9.71 -7.84
CA ASN A 262 -35.77 -8.51 -7.02
C ASN A 262 -35.67 -8.78 -5.50
N GLY A 263 -35.27 -9.98 -5.09
CA GLY A 263 -35.13 -10.36 -3.68
C GLY A 263 -33.95 -9.69 -2.95
N ALA A 264 -34.09 -9.52 -1.65
CA ALA A 264 -33.02 -9.02 -0.77
C ALA A 264 -32.11 -10.14 -0.24
N ASN A 265 -32.58 -11.40 -0.29
CA ASN A 265 -31.86 -12.56 0.21
C ASN A 265 -30.93 -13.16 -0.85
N ALA A 266 -30.04 -14.05 -0.40
CA ALA A 266 -29.21 -14.82 -1.31
C ALA A 266 -30.05 -15.85 -2.10
N LEU A 267 -29.74 -16.00 -3.39
CA LEU A 267 -30.40 -16.91 -4.31
C LEU A 267 -29.33 -17.66 -5.10
N ASP A 268 -29.23 -18.97 -4.92
CA ASP A 268 -28.44 -19.83 -5.82
C ASP A 268 -29.35 -20.51 -6.85
N LEU A 269 -29.10 -20.24 -8.12
CA LEU A 269 -29.73 -20.89 -9.26
C LEU A 269 -28.75 -21.93 -9.83
N SER A 270 -28.89 -23.18 -9.39
CA SER A 270 -28.04 -24.30 -9.82
C SER A 270 -28.56 -25.03 -11.06
N GLY A 271 -29.86 -24.89 -11.37
CA GLY A 271 -30.42 -25.39 -12.61
C GLY A 271 -29.97 -24.58 -13.84
N ALA A 272 -29.96 -25.23 -15.01
CA ALA A 272 -29.63 -24.55 -16.26
C ALA A 272 -30.71 -23.54 -16.66
N ILE A 273 -30.28 -22.33 -17.06
CA ILE A 273 -31.13 -21.26 -17.59
C ILE A 273 -30.91 -21.17 -19.11
N GLY A 274 -31.97 -21.29 -19.89
CA GLY A 274 -31.92 -21.26 -21.36
C GLY A 274 -33.01 -20.39 -21.98
N GLY A 275 -32.99 -20.26 -23.32
CA GLY A 275 -34.00 -19.52 -24.08
C GLY A 275 -33.55 -18.15 -24.61
N THR A 276 -34.43 -17.43 -25.28
CA THR A 276 -34.11 -16.15 -25.94
C THR A 276 -34.32 -14.92 -25.06
N GLY A 277 -34.97 -15.08 -23.89
CA GLY A 277 -35.16 -13.99 -22.92
C GLY A 277 -33.92 -13.72 -22.06
N GLY A 278 -34.04 -12.76 -21.14
CA GLY A 278 -32.93 -12.29 -20.29
C GLY A 278 -33.24 -12.29 -18.80
N LEU A 279 -32.23 -11.94 -17.99
CA LEU A 279 -32.36 -11.75 -16.55
C LEU A 279 -32.29 -10.27 -16.19
N VAL A 280 -33.03 -9.84 -15.19
CA VAL A 280 -32.97 -8.48 -14.63
C VAL A 280 -32.75 -8.59 -13.13
N LEU A 281 -31.56 -8.23 -12.65
CA LEU A 281 -31.21 -8.21 -11.24
C LEU A 281 -31.39 -6.80 -10.71
N SER A 282 -32.40 -6.63 -9.84
CA SER A 282 -32.75 -5.35 -9.22
C SER A 282 -32.86 -5.44 -7.70
N GLY A 283 -32.68 -6.63 -7.12
CA GLY A 283 -32.66 -6.86 -5.68
C GLY A 283 -31.30 -6.54 -5.05
N THR A 284 -31.25 -6.37 -3.74
CA THR A 284 -30.01 -6.09 -3.00
C THR A 284 -29.23 -7.36 -2.60
N GLY A 285 -29.83 -8.54 -2.78
CA GLY A 285 -29.24 -9.81 -2.40
C GLY A 285 -28.10 -10.28 -3.32
N THR A 286 -27.53 -11.43 -2.97
CA THR A 286 -26.53 -12.12 -3.79
C THR A 286 -27.19 -13.20 -4.63
N THR A 287 -27.14 -13.08 -5.95
CA THR A 287 -27.56 -14.14 -6.88
C THR A 287 -26.34 -14.90 -7.38
N THR A 288 -26.28 -16.21 -7.13
CA THR A 288 -25.27 -17.10 -7.71
C THR A 288 -25.90 -17.84 -8.90
N LEU A 289 -25.26 -17.75 -10.07
CA LEU A 289 -25.63 -18.52 -11.25
C LEU A 289 -24.65 -19.68 -11.42
N SER A 290 -25.00 -20.83 -10.86
CA SER A 290 -24.15 -22.03 -10.84
C SER A 290 -24.40 -22.96 -12.04
N GLY A 291 -25.58 -22.87 -12.65
CA GLY A 291 -25.95 -23.65 -13.83
C GLY A 291 -25.11 -23.35 -15.08
N ALA A 292 -25.06 -24.32 -16.00
CA ALA A 292 -24.52 -24.13 -17.35
C ALA A 292 -25.56 -23.41 -18.22
N ASN A 293 -25.47 -22.09 -18.29
CA ASN A 293 -26.53 -21.26 -18.86
C ASN A 293 -26.31 -20.98 -20.36
N THR A 294 -27.41 -20.87 -21.11
CA THR A 294 -27.41 -20.69 -22.57
C THR A 294 -28.34 -19.56 -23.05
N PHE A 295 -28.97 -18.82 -22.13
CA PHE A 295 -29.90 -17.77 -22.50
C PHE A 295 -29.25 -16.63 -23.30
N GLY A 296 -29.98 -16.08 -24.27
CA GLY A 296 -29.46 -15.11 -25.25
C GLY A 296 -29.81 -13.65 -24.98
N GLY A 297 -30.83 -13.37 -24.17
CA GLY A 297 -31.33 -12.00 -23.94
C GLY A 297 -30.44 -11.14 -23.04
N GLY A 298 -29.37 -11.72 -22.48
CA GLY A 298 -28.42 -11.03 -21.60
C GLY A 298 -28.92 -10.86 -20.17
N THR A 299 -28.09 -10.20 -19.36
CA THR A 299 -28.33 -9.95 -17.94
C THR A 299 -28.26 -8.46 -17.69
N THR A 300 -29.31 -7.87 -17.10
CA THR A 300 -29.29 -6.48 -16.62
C THR A 300 -28.99 -6.48 -15.13
N LEU A 301 -27.98 -5.75 -14.68
CA LEU A 301 -27.57 -5.63 -13.28
C LEU A 301 -27.77 -4.19 -12.82
N SER A 302 -28.76 -3.97 -11.96
CA SER A 302 -29.11 -2.64 -11.43
C SER A 302 -28.90 -2.48 -9.93
N ALA A 303 -28.71 -3.59 -9.21
CA ALA A 303 -28.41 -3.65 -7.77
C ALA A 303 -27.88 -5.04 -7.38
N GLY A 304 -27.44 -5.18 -6.14
CA GLY A 304 -27.08 -6.47 -5.54
C GLY A 304 -25.73 -7.04 -6.02
N THR A 305 -25.49 -8.30 -5.72
CA THR A 305 -24.27 -9.03 -6.14
C THR A 305 -24.63 -10.20 -7.04
N LEU A 306 -23.94 -10.33 -8.17
CA LEU A 306 -24.03 -11.45 -9.10
C LEU A 306 -22.74 -12.29 -9.01
N LEU A 307 -22.85 -13.56 -8.63
CA LEU A 307 -21.74 -14.49 -8.61
C LEU A 307 -21.85 -15.49 -9.78
N ALA A 308 -20.84 -15.51 -10.63
CA ALA A 308 -20.73 -16.47 -11.73
C ALA A 308 -20.09 -17.78 -11.23
N GLY A 309 -20.85 -18.88 -11.26
CA GLY A 309 -20.36 -20.21 -10.87
C GLY A 309 -19.70 -21.01 -11.99
N SER A 310 -19.68 -20.49 -13.22
CA SER A 310 -19.05 -21.11 -14.39
C SER A 310 -18.75 -20.07 -15.49
N ASN A 311 -17.97 -20.46 -16.50
CA ASN A 311 -17.67 -19.60 -17.66
C ASN A 311 -18.91 -19.27 -18.51
N THR A 312 -19.98 -20.06 -18.40
CA THR A 312 -21.24 -19.83 -19.12
C THR A 312 -22.36 -19.30 -18.22
N ALA A 313 -22.04 -18.91 -16.98
CA ALA A 313 -23.01 -18.50 -15.98
C ALA A 313 -23.95 -17.36 -16.46
N LEU A 314 -23.45 -16.43 -17.28
CA LEU A 314 -24.25 -15.31 -17.80
C LEU A 314 -24.95 -15.59 -19.14
N GLY A 315 -24.93 -16.83 -19.62
CA GLY A 315 -25.43 -17.19 -20.94
C GLY A 315 -24.58 -16.58 -22.06
N THR A 316 -25.19 -16.32 -23.21
CA THR A 316 -24.51 -15.80 -24.41
C THR A 316 -24.74 -14.31 -24.66
N GLY A 317 -25.70 -13.70 -23.98
CA GLY A 317 -26.00 -12.27 -24.11
C GLY A 317 -25.04 -11.36 -23.32
N ALA A 318 -25.17 -10.05 -23.51
CA ALA A 318 -24.36 -9.06 -22.79
C ALA A 318 -24.77 -8.90 -21.32
N LEU A 319 -23.84 -8.44 -20.48
CA LEU A 319 -24.11 -7.90 -19.15
C LEU A 319 -24.33 -6.38 -19.27
N ASN A 320 -25.56 -5.91 -19.02
CA ASN A 320 -25.91 -4.49 -19.03
C ASN A 320 -25.96 -3.98 -17.59
N VAL A 321 -25.08 -3.05 -17.23
CA VAL A 321 -25.03 -2.44 -15.90
C VAL A 321 -25.80 -1.12 -15.94
N ALA A 322 -26.82 -0.99 -15.12
CA ALA A 322 -27.76 0.14 -15.15
C ALA A 322 -27.97 0.76 -13.75
N GLY A 323 -28.59 1.94 -13.69
CA GLY A 323 -28.84 2.64 -12.44
C GLY A 323 -27.53 2.99 -11.71
N ALA A 324 -27.46 2.71 -10.41
CA ALA A 324 -26.21 2.85 -9.65
C ALA A 324 -25.17 1.77 -9.97
N GLY A 325 -25.59 0.68 -10.61
CA GLY A 325 -24.81 -0.53 -10.85
C GLY A 325 -25.00 -1.59 -9.76
N GLY A 326 -24.11 -2.57 -9.76
CA GLY A 326 -24.12 -3.69 -8.83
C GLY A 326 -22.74 -4.34 -8.75
N ALA A 327 -22.65 -5.45 -8.03
CA ALA A 327 -21.42 -6.19 -7.89
C ALA A 327 -21.40 -7.46 -8.76
N LEU A 328 -20.24 -7.79 -9.31
CA LEU A 328 -19.95 -9.04 -10.02
C LEU A 328 -18.75 -9.72 -9.39
N GLY A 329 -18.79 -11.04 -9.27
CA GLY A 329 -17.67 -11.86 -8.81
C GLY A 329 -17.72 -13.27 -9.35
N ALA A 330 -16.60 -13.98 -9.24
CA ALA A 330 -16.53 -15.41 -9.51
C ALA A 330 -16.85 -16.20 -8.24
N ALA A 331 -17.80 -17.15 -8.33
CA ALA A 331 -18.09 -18.07 -7.22
C ALA A 331 -17.03 -19.18 -7.12
N VAL A 332 -16.37 -19.50 -8.24
CA VAL A 332 -15.32 -20.52 -8.34
C VAL A 332 -14.09 -19.99 -9.06
N SER A 333 -12.91 -20.50 -8.71
CA SER A 333 -11.65 -20.11 -9.34
C SER A 333 -11.60 -20.48 -10.83
N GLY A 334 -10.89 -19.68 -11.63
CA GLY A 334 -10.73 -19.90 -13.08
C GLY A 334 -11.92 -19.45 -13.93
N THR A 335 -12.91 -18.77 -13.34
CA THR A 335 -14.07 -18.24 -14.06
C THR A 335 -13.64 -17.15 -15.03
N THR A 336 -13.90 -17.35 -16.32
CA THR A 336 -13.71 -16.34 -17.38
C THR A 336 -15.00 -16.19 -18.18
N LEU A 337 -15.58 -14.99 -18.14
CA LEU A 337 -16.82 -14.64 -18.83
C LEU A 337 -16.50 -14.04 -20.19
N SER A 338 -17.05 -14.62 -21.27
CA SER A 338 -16.85 -14.10 -22.63
C SER A 338 -17.85 -13.00 -23.02
N ASN A 339 -18.79 -12.70 -22.13
CA ASN A 339 -19.87 -11.75 -22.37
C ASN A 339 -19.33 -10.32 -22.54
N ALA A 340 -19.91 -9.56 -23.48
CA ALA A 340 -19.72 -8.12 -23.52
C ALA A 340 -20.32 -7.47 -22.26
N VAL A 341 -19.73 -6.36 -21.80
CA VAL A 341 -20.23 -5.60 -20.65
C VAL A 341 -20.54 -4.18 -21.10
N ASN A 342 -21.79 -3.75 -20.90
CA ASN A 342 -22.25 -2.41 -21.24
C ASN A 342 -22.48 -1.64 -19.94
N LEU A 343 -21.68 -0.61 -19.70
CA LEU A 343 -21.76 0.25 -18.52
C LEU A 343 -22.63 1.47 -18.83
N GLY A 344 -23.82 1.53 -18.25
CA GLY A 344 -24.72 2.67 -18.39
C GLY A 344 -24.14 3.94 -17.77
N ALA A 345 -24.60 5.10 -18.25
CA ALA A 345 -24.16 6.40 -17.72
C ALA A 345 -24.43 6.50 -16.21
N GLY A 346 -23.40 6.84 -15.44
CA GLY A 346 -23.45 6.94 -13.98
C GLY A 346 -23.45 5.59 -13.23
N ALA A 347 -23.44 4.46 -13.94
CA ALA A 347 -23.38 3.15 -13.32
C ALA A 347 -21.93 2.74 -13.02
N THR A 348 -21.71 2.08 -11.88
CA THR A 348 -20.41 1.49 -11.53
C THR A 348 -20.57 0.00 -11.31
N LEU A 349 -19.80 -0.81 -12.06
CA LEU A 349 -19.70 -2.24 -11.83
C LEU A 349 -18.63 -2.52 -10.77
N SER A 350 -19.06 -2.89 -9.57
CA SER A 350 -18.14 -3.34 -8.53
C SER A 350 -17.68 -4.77 -8.80
N LEU A 351 -16.39 -5.02 -8.70
CA LEU A 351 -15.75 -6.33 -8.83
C LEU A 351 -15.30 -6.74 -7.43
N SER A 352 -16.17 -7.45 -6.71
CA SER A 352 -16.07 -7.65 -5.25
C SER A 352 -15.77 -9.09 -4.82
N GLY A 353 -15.49 -9.99 -5.76
CA GLY A 353 -15.25 -11.41 -5.50
C GLY A 353 -13.90 -11.69 -4.81
N ALA A 354 -13.85 -12.78 -4.05
CA ALA A 354 -12.61 -13.31 -3.46
C ALA A 354 -11.79 -14.14 -4.47
N ASN A 355 -12.44 -14.70 -5.50
CA ASN A 355 -11.80 -15.46 -6.55
C ASN A 355 -11.44 -14.56 -7.73
N ASP A 356 -10.39 -14.94 -8.45
CA ASP A 356 -10.01 -14.30 -9.71
C ASP A 356 -11.12 -14.42 -10.76
N LEU A 357 -11.31 -13.34 -11.52
CA LEU A 357 -12.35 -13.21 -12.54
C LEU A 357 -11.75 -12.75 -13.87
N GLY A 358 -11.93 -13.52 -14.93
CA GLY A 358 -11.62 -13.10 -16.29
C GLY A 358 -12.82 -12.45 -16.97
N LEU A 359 -12.62 -11.27 -17.58
CA LEU A 359 -13.59 -10.62 -18.47
C LEU A 359 -13.00 -10.60 -19.89
N GLY A 360 -13.53 -11.48 -20.74
CA GLY A 360 -13.10 -11.72 -22.12
C GLY A 360 -13.75 -10.80 -23.16
N GLY A 361 -14.99 -10.39 -22.93
CA GLY A 361 -15.72 -9.51 -23.84
C GLY A 361 -15.29 -8.04 -23.74
N VAL A 362 -15.67 -7.24 -24.74
CA VAL A 362 -15.46 -5.79 -24.73
C VAL A 362 -16.34 -5.15 -23.64
N ILE A 363 -15.73 -4.32 -22.81
CA ILE A 363 -16.39 -3.43 -21.86
C ILE A 363 -16.54 -2.05 -22.50
N SER A 364 -17.75 -1.51 -22.55
CA SER A 364 -18.09 -0.25 -23.23
C SER A 364 -19.06 0.61 -22.43
N GLY A 365 -19.26 1.87 -22.83
CA GLY A 365 -20.23 2.80 -22.24
C GLY A 365 -19.62 3.84 -21.29
N ASP A 366 -20.46 4.72 -20.77
CA ASP A 366 -20.00 5.90 -20.02
C ASP A 366 -19.77 5.64 -18.52
N GLY A 367 -20.22 4.49 -18.01
CA GLY A 367 -20.04 4.08 -16.62
C GLY A 367 -18.61 3.61 -16.30
N GLY A 368 -18.39 3.25 -15.03
CA GLY A 368 -17.07 2.89 -14.51
C GLY A 368 -16.98 1.46 -13.94
N LEU A 369 -15.75 1.04 -13.65
CA LEU A 369 -15.44 -0.19 -12.90
C LEU A 369 -14.92 0.15 -11.50
N ALA A 370 -15.17 -0.72 -10.52
CA ALA A 370 -14.58 -0.61 -9.19
C ALA A 370 -14.05 -1.97 -8.72
N GLN A 371 -12.73 -2.16 -8.73
CA GLN A 371 -12.08 -3.33 -8.15
C GLN A 371 -11.97 -3.17 -6.63
N THR A 372 -12.81 -3.92 -5.90
CA THR A 372 -12.95 -3.83 -4.44
C THR A 372 -12.68 -5.17 -3.74
N GLY A 373 -12.82 -6.29 -4.47
CA GLY A 373 -12.61 -7.64 -3.96
C GLY A 373 -11.12 -8.00 -3.83
N ALA A 374 -10.84 -9.10 -3.12
CA ALA A 374 -9.48 -9.59 -2.92
C ALA A 374 -8.90 -10.34 -4.13
N GLY A 375 -9.76 -10.86 -5.02
CA GLY A 375 -9.33 -11.55 -6.23
C GLY A 375 -8.69 -10.63 -7.26
N ILE A 376 -8.03 -11.21 -8.26
CA ILE A 376 -7.50 -10.50 -9.42
C ILE A 376 -8.52 -10.53 -10.56
N THR A 377 -8.89 -9.36 -11.08
CA THR A 377 -9.69 -9.28 -12.30
C THR A 377 -8.79 -9.15 -13.52
N THR A 378 -8.90 -10.08 -14.47
CA THR A 378 -8.19 -10.04 -15.75
C THR A 378 -9.10 -9.45 -16.83
N LEU A 379 -8.70 -8.33 -17.41
CA LEU A 379 -9.43 -7.63 -18.47
C LEU A 379 -8.76 -7.93 -19.82
N LEU A 380 -9.30 -8.89 -20.56
CA LEU A 380 -8.69 -9.37 -21.81
C LEU A 380 -9.06 -8.53 -23.03
N GLY A 381 -10.26 -7.92 -23.01
CA GLY A 381 -10.78 -7.13 -24.13
C GLY A 381 -10.05 -5.80 -24.36
N ALA A 382 -10.11 -5.30 -25.60
CA ALA A 382 -9.83 -3.90 -25.90
C ALA A 382 -11.06 -3.07 -25.53
N ASN A 383 -11.03 -2.44 -24.36
CA ASN A 383 -12.19 -1.82 -23.75
C ASN A 383 -12.32 -0.34 -24.16
N THR A 384 -13.56 0.17 -24.18
CA THR A 384 -13.90 1.50 -24.69
C THR A 384 -14.70 2.35 -23.69
N TYR A 385 -14.90 1.86 -22.46
CA TYR A 385 -15.64 2.61 -21.45
C TYR A 385 -14.86 3.84 -20.96
N THR A 386 -15.59 4.89 -20.59
CA THR A 386 -15.01 6.22 -20.31
C THR A 386 -15.11 6.63 -18.84
N GLY A 387 -15.93 5.97 -18.02
CA GLY A 387 -16.16 6.35 -16.61
C GLY A 387 -14.98 6.09 -15.66
N GLY A 388 -13.91 5.45 -16.16
CA GLY A 388 -12.70 5.15 -15.39
C GLY A 388 -12.82 3.88 -14.55
N THR A 389 -11.73 3.58 -13.84
CA THR A 389 -11.60 2.41 -12.97
C THR A 389 -11.16 2.85 -11.59
N THR A 390 -11.86 2.42 -10.54
CA THR A 390 -11.40 2.55 -9.15
C THR A 390 -10.73 1.26 -8.71
N LEU A 391 -9.58 1.34 -8.06
CA LEU A 391 -8.83 0.22 -7.48
C LEU A 391 -8.64 0.46 -5.99
N SER A 392 -9.35 -0.29 -5.16
CA SER A 392 -9.29 -0.17 -3.69
C SER A 392 -8.91 -1.46 -2.96
N GLY A 393 -8.67 -2.55 -3.71
CA GLY A 393 -8.27 -3.86 -3.21
C GLY A 393 -7.93 -4.82 -4.35
N GLY A 394 -7.43 -6.02 -4.00
CA GLY A 394 -7.15 -7.09 -4.96
C GLY A 394 -6.17 -6.67 -6.07
N GLY A 395 -6.47 -7.06 -7.31
CA GLY A 395 -5.63 -6.72 -8.47
C GLY A 395 -6.35 -6.61 -9.80
N LEU A 396 -5.68 -5.97 -10.76
CA LEU A 396 -6.07 -5.87 -12.17
C LEU A 396 -4.96 -6.40 -13.06
N LEU A 397 -5.30 -7.29 -13.99
CA LEU A 397 -4.41 -7.73 -15.06
C LEU A 397 -4.95 -7.23 -16.41
N ALA A 398 -4.23 -6.31 -17.04
CA ALA A 398 -4.56 -5.76 -18.34
C ALA A 398 -4.06 -6.68 -19.48
N GLY A 399 -4.97 -7.13 -20.33
CA GLY A 399 -4.63 -7.94 -21.51
C GLY A 399 -4.21 -7.15 -22.74
N THR A 400 -4.54 -5.86 -22.78
CA THR A 400 -4.21 -4.94 -23.89
C THR A 400 -3.97 -3.53 -23.34
N GLY A 401 -3.40 -2.64 -24.16
CA GLY A 401 -3.17 -1.24 -23.77
C GLY A 401 -4.46 -0.43 -23.52
N SER A 402 -5.60 -0.90 -24.01
CA SER A 402 -6.93 -0.29 -23.79
C SER A 402 -7.79 -1.09 -22.80
N ALA A 403 -7.20 -2.04 -22.05
CA ALA A 403 -7.96 -2.88 -21.12
C ALA A 403 -8.65 -2.07 -20.01
N LEU A 404 -8.10 -0.92 -19.61
CA LEU A 404 -8.70 -0.04 -18.61
C LEU A 404 -9.67 1.02 -19.20
N GLY A 405 -10.06 0.88 -20.47
CA GLY A 405 -10.84 1.90 -21.17
C GLY A 405 -10.03 3.19 -21.35
N THR A 406 -10.73 4.32 -21.51
CA THR A 406 -10.09 5.63 -21.72
C THR A 406 -10.14 6.55 -20.50
N GLY A 407 -10.87 6.16 -19.45
CA GLY A 407 -10.97 6.92 -18.21
C GLY A 407 -9.73 6.78 -17.31
N ALA A 408 -9.66 7.55 -16.23
CA ALA A 408 -8.56 7.45 -15.25
C ALA A 408 -8.63 6.16 -14.41
N LEU A 409 -7.49 5.74 -13.88
CA LEU A 409 -7.38 4.74 -12.81
C LEU A 409 -7.24 5.47 -11.45
N ASN A 410 -8.26 5.39 -10.61
CA ASN A 410 -8.27 5.99 -9.28
C ASN A 410 -7.90 4.93 -8.24
N VAL A 411 -6.77 5.07 -7.56
CA VAL A 411 -6.28 4.14 -6.54
C VAL A 411 -6.60 4.71 -5.16
N THR A 412 -7.47 4.02 -4.44
CA THR A 412 -8.04 4.51 -3.17
C THR A 412 -7.86 3.47 -2.04
N GLY A 413 -8.16 3.85 -0.80
CA GLY A 413 -8.04 2.95 0.35
C GLY A 413 -6.61 2.41 0.54
N ALA A 414 -6.45 1.10 0.65
CA ALA A 414 -5.13 0.46 0.74
C ALA A 414 -4.40 0.37 -0.63
N GLY A 415 -5.11 0.64 -1.74
CA GLY A 415 -4.66 0.38 -3.09
C GLY A 415 -4.87 -1.08 -3.53
N GLY A 416 -4.14 -1.51 -4.54
CA GLY A 416 -4.23 -2.85 -5.12
C GLY A 416 -3.07 -3.11 -6.09
N SER A 417 -3.07 -4.27 -6.74
CA SER A 417 -2.07 -4.61 -7.75
C SER A 417 -2.51 -4.28 -9.17
N LEU A 418 -1.56 -3.89 -10.01
CA LEU A 418 -1.73 -3.69 -11.44
C LEU A 418 -0.61 -4.42 -12.19
N GLY A 419 -1.00 -5.25 -13.16
CA GLY A 419 -0.07 -5.94 -14.03
C GLY A 419 -0.66 -6.16 -15.42
N THR A 420 0.06 -6.89 -16.26
CA THR A 420 -0.34 -7.17 -17.64
C THR A 420 -0.27 -8.67 -17.93
N THR A 421 -1.07 -9.17 -18.86
CA THR A 421 -0.94 -10.57 -19.33
C THR A 421 0.02 -10.69 -20.51
N VAL A 422 0.34 -9.58 -21.17
CA VAL A 422 1.25 -9.49 -22.33
C VAL A 422 2.39 -8.53 -22.01
N ALA A 423 3.63 -9.00 -22.13
CA ALA A 423 4.84 -8.19 -21.92
C ALA A 423 4.91 -6.99 -22.87
N GLY A 424 5.33 -5.84 -22.34
CA GLY A 424 5.46 -4.59 -23.08
C GLY A 424 4.14 -3.85 -23.30
N THR A 425 3.04 -4.29 -22.68
CA THR A 425 1.77 -3.56 -22.73
C THR A 425 1.92 -2.19 -22.10
N VAL A 426 1.50 -1.15 -22.81
CA VAL A 426 1.51 0.24 -22.34
C VAL A 426 0.08 0.68 -22.03
N LEU A 427 -0.16 1.13 -20.79
CA LEU A 427 -1.41 1.72 -20.35
C LEU A 427 -1.32 3.25 -20.44
N GLY A 428 -2.18 3.87 -21.23
CA GLY A 428 -2.21 5.32 -21.43
C GLY A 428 -3.06 6.09 -20.40
N ASN A 429 -3.71 5.39 -19.47
CA ASN A 429 -4.62 5.99 -18.50
C ASN A 429 -3.85 6.86 -17.50
N ALA A 430 -4.39 8.04 -17.18
CA ALA A 430 -3.94 8.80 -16.01
C ALA A 430 -4.23 8.00 -14.74
N ILE A 431 -3.33 8.07 -13.76
CA ILE A 431 -3.44 7.36 -12.48
C ILE A 431 -3.50 8.39 -11.34
N GLN A 432 -4.54 8.32 -10.53
CA GLN A 432 -4.70 9.16 -9.34
C GLN A 432 -4.46 8.31 -8.09
N LEU A 433 -3.48 8.67 -7.27
CA LEU A 433 -3.16 8.00 -6.01
C LEU A 433 -3.69 8.83 -4.83
N ASP A 434 -4.73 8.34 -4.15
CA ASP A 434 -5.26 8.99 -2.94
C ASP A 434 -4.24 8.97 -1.80
N ALA A 435 -4.39 9.89 -0.85
CA ALA A 435 -3.58 9.90 0.36
C ALA A 435 -3.71 8.57 1.12
N GLY A 436 -2.57 7.93 1.40
CA GLY A 436 -2.51 6.63 2.08
C GLY A 436 -2.66 5.42 1.17
N ALA A 437 -3.03 5.60 -0.10
CA ALA A 437 -3.06 4.50 -1.07
C ALA A 437 -1.65 4.15 -1.56
N ALA A 438 -1.40 2.87 -1.82
CA ALA A 438 -0.19 2.38 -2.46
C ALA A 438 -0.53 1.52 -3.67
N LEU A 439 -0.18 1.97 -4.88
CA LEU A 439 -0.35 1.16 -6.08
C LEU A 439 0.81 0.18 -6.19
N THR A 440 0.53 -1.12 -6.16
CA THR A 440 1.54 -2.14 -6.47
C THR A 440 1.54 -2.43 -7.95
N VAL A 441 2.63 -2.16 -8.65
CA VAL A 441 2.77 -2.42 -10.09
C VAL A 441 3.76 -3.55 -10.30
N GLY A 442 3.41 -4.43 -11.23
CA GLY A 442 4.32 -5.41 -11.78
C GLY A 442 3.93 -6.85 -11.51
N ASN A 443 4.36 -7.71 -12.41
CA ASN A 443 4.31 -9.16 -12.36
C ASN A 443 5.50 -9.70 -13.17
N ALA A 444 5.38 -10.88 -13.80
CA ALA A 444 6.45 -11.40 -14.65
C ALA A 444 6.65 -10.62 -15.96
N ASN A 445 5.68 -9.79 -16.37
CA ASN A 445 5.67 -9.09 -17.64
C ASN A 445 6.11 -7.63 -17.46
N ASP A 446 6.76 -7.10 -18.49
CA ASP A 446 7.03 -5.67 -18.58
C ASP A 446 5.71 -4.89 -18.78
N ILE A 447 5.60 -3.75 -18.12
CA ILE A 447 4.45 -2.84 -18.19
C ILE A 447 4.94 -1.40 -18.40
N GLY A 448 4.35 -0.71 -19.37
CA GLY A 448 4.53 0.73 -19.55
C GLY A 448 3.36 1.51 -18.97
N LEU A 449 3.63 2.58 -18.24
CA LEU A 449 2.65 3.57 -17.79
C LEU A 449 2.93 4.87 -18.54
N GLY A 450 1.99 5.22 -19.43
CA GLY A 450 2.09 6.38 -20.33
C GLY A 450 1.28 7.60 -19.90
N GLY A 451 0.30 7.42 -19.02
CA GLY A 451 -0.42 8.53 -18.41
C GLY A 451 0.27 9.02 -17.13
N ILE A 452 0.02 10.28 -16.77
CA ILE A 452 0.53 10.89 -15.53
C ILE A 452 -0.07 10.19 -14.30
N ILE A 453 0.79 9.81 -13.38
CA ILE A 453 0.54 9.40 -11.99
C ILE A 453 0.64 10.62 -11.09
N SER A 454 -0.42 10.88 -10.33
CA SER A 454 -0.55 12.08 -9.49
C SER A 454 -1.12 11.75 -8.12
N GLY A 455 -1.08 12.71 -7.19
CA GLY A 455 -1.65 12.57 -5.84
C GLY A 455 -0.64 12.34 -4.73
N ALA A 456 -1.13 12.01 -3.54
CA ALA A 456 -0.31 11.89 -2.33
C ALA A 456 0.07 10.44 -1.97
N GLY A 457 -0.57 9.45 -2.61
CA GLY A 457 -0.25 8.03 -2.42
C GLY A 457 1.08 7.62 -3.03
N GLY A 458 1.52 6.41 -2.70
CA GLY A 458 2.82 5.85 -3.12
C GLY A 458 2.74 4.83 -4.26
N LEU A 459 3.90 4.55 -4.84
CA LEU A 459 4.10 3.53 -5.88
C LEU A 459 4.98 2.42 -5.32
N SER A 460 4.59 1.16 -5.52
CA SER A 460 5.35 -0.02 -5.15
C SER A 460 5.59 -0.88 -6.39
N VAL A 461 6.84 -1.18 -6.74
CA VAL A 461 7.20 -2.00 -7.89
C VAL A 461 7.67 -3.37 -7.42
N THR A 462 7.08 -4.43 -7.97
CA THR A 462 7.36 -5.83 -7.60
C THR A 462 7.30 -6.77 -8.80
N GLY A 463 7.87 -7.96 -8.66
CA GLY A 463 7.99 -8.94 -9.74
C GLY A 463 9.25 -8.74 -10.57
N PRO A 464 9.63 -9.70 -11.43
CA PRO A 464 10.86 -9.61 -12.21
C PRO A 464 10.76 -8.72 -13.46
N GLY A 465 9.54 -8.31 -13.87
CA GLY A 465 9.32 -7.43 -15.02
C GLY A 465 9.78 -5.99 -14.78
N THR A 466 9.88 -5.24 -15.88
CA THR A 466 10.18 -3.81 -15.89
C THR A 466 8.91 -2.98 -15.91
N THR A 467 8.73 -2.11 -14.93
CA THR A 467 7.73 -1.03 -14.95
C THR A 467 8.38 0.21 -15.55
N THR A 468 7.89 0.70 -16.70
CA THR A 468 8.45 1.89 -17.37
C THR A 468 7.50 3.08 -17.26
N LEU A 469 7.98 4.20 -16.73
CA LEU A 469 7.24 5.47 -16.69
C LEU A 469 7.68 6.35 -17.85
N THR A 470 6.72 6.89 -18.61
CA THR A 470 7.01 7.75 -19.78
C THR A 470 6.38 9.14 -19.69
N ALA A 471 5.68 9.44 -18.60
CA ALA A 471 5.15 10.75 -18.29
C ALA A 471 5.93 11.41 -17.15
N ALA A 472 5.86 12.75 -17.09
CA ALA A 472 6.37 13.49 -15.94
C ALA A 472 5.40 13.31 -14.76
N GLU A 473 5.79 12.49 -13.81
CA GLU A 473 4.94 12.12 -12.68
C GLU A 473 4.90 13.23 -11.62
N THR A 474 3.73 13.40 -10.98
CA THR A 474 3.50 14.46 -9.99
C THR A 474 3.06 13.94 -8.63
N PHE A 475 3.10 12.62 -8.41
CA PHE A 475 2.76 12.05 -7.11
C PHE A 475 3.87 12.31 -6.08
N THR A 476 3.47 12.64 -4.86
CA THR A 476 4.42 13.01 -3.79
C THR A 476 4.71 11.88 -2.81
N GLY A 477 3.91 10.81 -2.82
CA GLY A 477 4.17 9.64 -1.99
C GLY A 477 5.43 8.91 -2.41
N GLY A 478 5.93 8.02 -1.54
CA GLY A 478 7.18 7.30 -1.79
C GLY A 478 7.08 6.27 -2.91
N THR A 479 8.20 6.06 -3.59
CA THR A 479 8.41 5.00 -4.56
C THR A 479 9.23 3.88 -3.90
N THR A 480 8.65 2.69 -3.80
CA THR A 480 9.31 1.50 -3.26
C THR A 480 9.55 0.50 -4.39
N ILE A 481 10.77 -0.03 -4.51
CA ILE A 481 11.11 -1.06 -5.49
C ILE A 481 11.52 -2.29 -4.69
N GLY A 482 10.60 -3.25 -4.58
CA GLY A 482 10.81 -4.48 -3.82
C GLY A 482 11.53 -5.57 -4.62
N SER A 483 11.34 -5.60 -5.93
CA SER A 483 12.00 -6.49 -6.89
C SER A 483 11.78 -5.96 -8.31
N GLY A 484 12.55 -6.47 -9.27
CA GLY A 484 12.45 -6.05 -10.67
C GLY A 484 12.99 -4.64 -10.90
N THR A 485 12.51 -4.00 -11.97
CA THR A 485 13.03 -2.73 -12.44
C THR A 485 11.93 -1.67 -12.51
N LEU A 486 12.16 -0.51 -11.90
CA LEU A 486 11.47 0.72 -12.27
C LEU A 486 12.36 1.49 -13.24
N ALA A 487 11.90 1.64 -14.49
CA ALA A 487 12.58 2.39 -15.53
C ALA A 487 11.91 3.75 -15.79
N ILE A 488 12.72 4.79 -15.97
CA ILE A 488 12.27 6.08 -16.49
C ILE A 488 12.62 6.14 -17.98
N GLY A 489 11.57 6.19 -18.81
CA GLY A 489 11.68 6.29 -20.26
C GLY A 489 11.76 7.73 -20.77
N ALA A 490 11.72 7.90 -22.09
CA ALA A 490 11.73 9.22 -22.73
C ALA A 490 10.51 10.05 -22.28
N GLY A 491 10.76 11.30 -21.86
CA GLY A 491 9.72 12.18 -21.29
C GLY A 491 9.30 11.87 -19.85
N GLY A 492 9.76 10.75 -19.28
CA GLY A 492 9.44 10.32 -17.92
C GLY A 492 10.23 11.08 -16.84
N SER A 493 9.61 11.25 -15.67
CA SER A 493 10.33 11.67 -14.45
C SER A 493 9.54 11.35 -13.18
N LEU A 494 10.21 11.16 -12.04
CA LEU A 494 9.56 11.20 -10.73
C LEU A 494 9.42 12.63 -10.22
N ALA A 495 8.50 12.87 -9.29
CA ALA A 495 8.44 14.14 -8.58
C ALA A 495 9.69 14.33 -7.71
N ALA A 496 10.32 15.50 -7.77
CA ALA A 496 11.59 15.79 -7.08
C ALA A 496 11.52 15.66 -5.54
N SER A 497 10.33 15.68 -4.95
CA SER A 497 10.15 15.47 -3.51
C SER A 497 9.87 14.01 -3.13
N SER A 498 9.59 13.13 -4.10
CA SER A 498 9.22 11.73 -3.83
C SER A 498 10.46 10.93 -3.41
N PRO A 499 10.45 10.26 -2.26
CA PRO A 499 11.55 9.39 -1.84
C PRO A 499 11.55 8.09 -2.65
N VAL A 500 12.74 7.54 -2.92
CA VAL A 500 12.94 6.26 -3.61
C VAL A 500 13.63 5.26 -2.69
N ASN A 501 13.03 4.08 -2.51
CA ASN A 501 13.51 3.03 -1.61
C ASN A 501 13.60 1.67 -2.31
N LEU A 502 14.81 1.13 -2.46
CA LEU A 502 15.08 -0.17 -3.08
C LEU A 502 15.23 -1.23 -1.97
N THR A 503 14.13 -1.90 -1.62
CA THR A 503 14.07 -2.75 -0.41
C THR A 503 14.51 -4.19 -0.64
N GLY A 504 14.57 -4.66 -1.89
CA GLY A 504 14.99 -6.03 -2.22
C GLY A 504 16.35 -6.12 -2.91
N ALA A 505 17.07 -7.20 -2.66
CA ALA A 505 18.23 -7.56 -3.48
C ALA A 505 17.76 -7.86 -4.91
N GLY A 506 18.41 -7.26 -5.92
CA GLY A 506 17.98 -7.33 -7.32
C GLY A 506 16.92 -6.30 -7.71
N ALA A 507 16.46 -5.44 -6.80
CA ALA A 507 15.69 -4.25 -7.17
C ALA A 507 16.55 -3.29 -7.99
N GLN A 508 16.00 -2.72 -9.06
CA GLN A 508 16.68 -1.78 -9.94
C GLN A 508 15.87 -0.50 -10.14
N PHE A 509 16.52 0.64 -9.99
CA PHE A 509 16.04 1.92 -10.50
C PHE A 509 16.84 2.32 -11.73
N ASN A 510 16.23 2.33 -12.90
CA ASN A 510 16.90 2.58 -14.18
C ASN A 510 16.45 3.92 -14.74
N ILE A 511 17.37 4.88 -14.87
CA ILE A 511 17.12 6.18 -15.52
C ILE A 511 17.90 6.33 -16.84
N ALA A 512 18.50 5.27 -17.36
CA ALA A 512 19.29 5.30 -18.59
C ALA A 512 18.46 5.69 -19.81
N GLY A 513 17.16 5.36 -19.81
CA GLY A 513 16.22 5.71 -20.87
C GLY A 513 15.65 7.14 -20.80
N ALA A 514 15.93 7.89 -19.73
CA ALA A 514 15.42 9.24 -19.56
C ALA A 514 16.11 10.22 -20.52
N THR A 515 15.39 11.25 -20.96
CA THR A 515 15.90 12.30 -21.86
C THR A 515 16.34 13.57 -21.14
N THR A 516 16.13 13.64 -19.83
CA THR A 516 16.53 14.75 -18.96
C THR A 516 17.11 14.20 -17.66
N PRO A 517 17.99 14.96 -16.96
CA PRO A 517 18.41 14.63 -15.61
C PRO A 517 17.21 14.40 -14.69
N GLN A 518 17.36 13.48 -13.74
CA GLN A 518 16.30 13.08 -12.83
C GLN A 518 16.54 13.67 -11.45
N SER A 519 15.47 14.00 -10.74
CA SER A 519 15.52 14.46 -9.36
C SER A 519 14.52 13.70 -8.51
N ILE A 520 14.94 13.32 -7.31
CA ILE A 520 14.14 12.62 -6.31
C ILE A 520 14.39 13.23 -4.93
N GLY A 521 13.57 12.83 -3.95
CA GLY A 521 13.71 13.24 -2.56
C GLY A 521 14.91 12.57 -1.90
N THR A 522 14.66 11.58 -1.04
CA THR A 522 15.71 10.76 -0.40
C THR A 522 15.94 9.47 -1.18
N LEU A 523 17.15 8.91 -1.07
CA LEU A 523 17.48 7.60 -1.63
C LEU A 523 17.79 6.61 -0.51
N SER A 524 17.17 5.43 -0.58
CA SER A 524 17.53 4.29 0.27
C SER A 524 17.61 3.01 -0.56
N GLY A 525 18.49 2.10 -0.17
CA GLY A 525 18.63 0.82 -0.85
C GLY A 525 19.45 -0.20 -0.08
N VAL A 526 19.06 -1.47 -0.17
CA VAL A 526 19.78 -2.59 0.44
C VAL A 526 20.93 -3.10 -0.44
N ALA A 527 21.86 -3.86 0.13
CA ALA A 527 22.92 -4.50 -0.63
C ALA A 527 22.34 -5.41 -1.73
N GLY A 528 22.94 -5.37 -2.92
CA GLY A 528 22.44 -6.09 -4.11
C GLY A 528 21.34 -5.37 -4.88
N SER A 529 20.84 -4.22 -4.42
CA SER A 529 20.05 -3.31 -5.25
C SER A 529 20.95 -2.54 -6.22
N THR A 530 20.38 -2.04 -7.32
CA THR A 530 21.13 -1.33 -8.36
C THR A 530 20.43 -0.05 -8.82
N ILE A 531 21.22 0.96 -9.19
CA ILE A 531 20.76 2.12 -9.96
C ILE A 531 21.55 2.16 -11.25
N ASP A 532 20.87 2.21 -12.38
CA ASP A 532 21.49 2.44 -13.68
C ASP A 532 21.22 3.87 -14.13
N LEU A 533 22.25 4.70 -14.12
CA LEU A 533 22.17 6.11 -14.52
C LEU A 533 22.16 6.27 -16.05
N GLY A 534 22.67 5.31 -16.82
CA GLY A 534 23.05 5.54 -18.21
C GLY A 534 23.96 6.77 -18.32
N ALA A 535 23.58 7.75 -19.15
CA ALA A 535 24.30 9.03 -19.27
C ALA A 535 23.69 10.16 -18.41
N ASN A 536 22.63 9.89 -17.65
CA ASN A 536 21.84 10.91 -16.95
C ASN A 536 22.38 11.19 -15.54
N ASN A 537 22.25 12.43 -15.10
CA ASN A 537 22.53 12.78 -13.70
C ASN A 537 21.30 12.52 -12.83
N LEU A 538 21.53 12.01 -11.61
CA LEU A 538 20.52 11.87 -10.56
C LEU A 538 20.76 12.89 -9.46
N THR A 539 19.76 13.71 -9.14
CA THR A 539 19.81 14.70 -8.05
C THR A 539 18.97 14.24 -6.86
N LEU A 540 19.60 14.16 -5.69
CA LEU A 540 18.96 13.93 -4.39
C LEU A 540 18.69 15.28 -3.73
N ALA A 541 17.43 15.72 -3.76
CA ALA A 541 17.01 17.05 -3.29
C ALA A 541 16.26 17.02 -1.95
N GLY A 542 16.04 15.84 -1.37
CA GLY A 542 15.29 15.68 -0.12
C GLY A 542 16.04 16.19 1.12
N SER A 543 15.29 16.67 2.13
CA SER A 543 15.85 17.09 3.42
C SER A 543 16.04 15.94 4.42
N GLY A 544 15.53 14.74 4.11
CA GLY A 544 15.65 13.55 4.95
C GLY A 544 16.98 12.82 4.75
N ASN A 545 17.25 11.82 5.60
CA ASN A 545 18.45 11.00 5.50
C ASN A 545 18.19 9.76 4.63
N GLY A 546 19.21 9.36 3.88
CA GLY A 546 19.21 8.18 3.02
C GLY A 546 20.36 7.23 3.33
N VAL A 547 20.17 5.94 3.08
CA VAL A 547 21.23 4.92 3.17
C VAL A 547 21.13 4.01 1.96
N PHE A 548 22.13 4.06 1.09
CA PHE A 548 22.22 3.23 -0.11
C PHE A 548 23.43 2.29 -0.04
N ALA A 549 23.15 0.99 0.11
CA ALA A 549 24.13 -0.08 0.15
C ALA A 549 24.30 -0.82 -1.19
N GLY A 550 23.55 -0.43 -2.22
CA GLY A 550 23.60 -1.02 -3.56
C GLY A 550 24.75 -0.50 -4.42
N ASN A 551 24.69 -0.80 -5.72
CA ASN A 551 25.58 -0.25 -6.75
C ASN A 551 24.84 0.76 -7.63
N ILE A 552 25.35 1.98 -7.70
CA ILE A 552 25.02 2.99 -8.69
C ILE A 552 26.04 2.87 -9.83
N GLY A 553 25.57 2.69 -11.06
CA GLY A 553 26.41 2.55 -12.26
C GLY A 553 26.00 3.49 -13.40
N GLY A 554 26.80 3.54 -14.46
CA GLY A 554 26.56 4.37 -15.64
C GLY A 554 27.61 5.46 -15.86
N ALA A 555 27.54 6.14 -17.01
CA ALA A 555 28.40 7.29 -17.31
C ALA A 555 27.93 8.59 -16.63
N GLY A 556 26.67 8.66 -16.19
CA GLY A 556 26.09 9.80 -15.48
C GLY A 556 26.66 10.02 -14.08
N GLY A 557 26.30 11.16 -13.48
CA GLY A 557 26.76 11.58 -12.14
C GLY A 557 25.65 11.62 -11.09
N LEU A 558 26.07 11.77 -9.83
CA LEU A 558 25.18 11.96 -8.68
C LEU A 558 25.31 13.40 -8.17
N THR A 559 24.20 14.06 -7.83
CA THR A 559 24.20 15.38 -7.19
C THR A 559 23.45 15.30 -5.87
N LEU A 560 24.10 15.66 -4.76
CA LEU A 560 23.48 15.85 -3.46
C LEU A 560 23.18 17.35 -3.27
N ALA A 561 21.89 17.68 -3.25
CA ALA A 561 21.39 19.04 -3.08
C ALA A 561 20.52 19.23 -1.84
N GLY A 562 20.05 18.12 -1.27
CA GLY A 562 19.32 18.10 0.00
C GLY A 562 20.15 18.53 1.20
N THR A 563 19.48 18.88 2.29
CA THR A 563 20.12 19.22 3.58
C THR A 563 20.38 18.02 4.47
N GLY A 564 19.83 16.85 4.13
CA GLY A 564 19.96 15.62 4.90
C GLY A 564 21.33 14.95 4.74
N THR A 565 21.49 13.81 5.42
CA THR A 565 22.66 12.94 5.30
C THR A 565 22.38 11.79 4.33
N GLU A 566 23.15 11.66 3.26
CA GLU A 566 23.13 10.49 2.38
C GLU A 566 24.33 9.59 2.70
N ALA A 567 24.08 8.33 3.04
CA ALA A 567 25.11 7.33 3.31
C ALA A 567 25.26 6.36 2.13
N LEU A 568 26.34 6.51 1.36
CA LEU A 568 26.72 5.57 0.30
C LEU A 568 27.64 4.51 0.88
N THR A 569 27.05 3.38 1.30
CA THR A 569 27.78 2.30 1.98
C THR A 569 28.24 1.19 1.03
N GLY A 570 27.63 1.10 -0.15
CA GLY A 570 28.02 0.15 -1.20
C GLY A 570 29.17 0.62 -2.09
N ASN A 571 29.65 -0.28 -2.95
CA ASN A 571 30.61 0.05 -4.01
C ASN A 571 29.84 0.53 -5.24
N ASN A 572 30.20 1.72 -5.74
CA ASN A 572 29.58 2.32 -6.91
C ASN A 572 30.54 2.34 -8.10
N THR A 573 29.99 2.35 -9.30
CA THR A 573 30.73 2.24 -10.57
C THR A 573 30.47 3.40 -11.53
N TYR A 574 29.63 4.38 -11.16
CA TYR A 574 29.34 5.52 -12.02
C TYR A 574 30.57 6.39 -12.28
N ALA A 575 30.63 6.99 -13.48
CA ALA A 575 31.80 7.74 -13.95
C ALA A 575 31.61 9.27 -13.99
N GLY A 576 30.37 9.77 -13.94
CA GLY A 576 30.08 11.20 -14.08
C GLY A 576 30.42 12.06 -12.86
N GLY A 577 30.91 11.45 -11.78
CA GLY A 577 31.30 12.13 -10.54
C GLY A 577 30.15 12.37 -9.57
N THR A 578 30.50 12.94 -8.42
CA THR A 578 29.57 13.30 -7.35
C THR A 578 29.64 14.80 -7.09
N ALA A 579 28.54 15.53 -7.23
CA ALA A 579 28.45 16.94 -6.88
C ALA A 579 27.78 17.12 -5.51
N LEU A 580 28.42 17.86 -4.60
CA LEU A 580 27.89 18.27 -3.30
C LEU A 580 27.54 19.75 -3.36
N THR A 581 26.25 20.04 -3.29
CA THR A 581 25.72 21.42 -3.23
C THR A 581 25.11 21.75 -1.86
N GLY A 582 24.94 20.74 -1.00
CA GLY A 582 24.52 20.88 0.39
C GLY A 582 24.57 19.54 1.14
N GLY A 583 24.14 19.55 2.40
CA GLY A 583 23.93 18.34 3.21
C GLY A 583 25.22 17.65 3.67
N SER A 584 25.08 16.40 4.09
CA SER A 584 26.18 15.54 4.54
C SER A 584 26.26 14.27 3.70
N LEU A 585 27.47 13.87 3.31
CA LEU A 585 27.74 12.61 2.63
C LEU A 585 28.58 11.70 3.52
N LEU A 586 28.10 10.48 3.73
CA LEU A 586 28.81 9.46 4.50
C LEU A 586 29.21 8.30 3.58
N VAL A 587 30.50 7.98 3.49
CA VAL A 587 31.02 6.93 2.61
C VAL A 587 31.39 5.67 3.41
N GLY A 588 30.95 4.51 2.93
CA GLY A 588 31.24 3.22 3.58
C GLY A 588 32.28 2.36 2.85
N SER A 589 32.76 2.81 1.69
CA SER A 589 33.69 2.06 0.83
C SER A 589 34.62 3.01 0.08
N ALA A 590 35.81 2.54 -0.29
CA ALA A 590 36.75 3.29 -1.14
C ALA A 590 36.19 3.60 -2.54
N ALA A 591 35.21 2.81 -3.01
CA ALA A 591 34.52 3.01 -4.28
C ALA A 591 33.12 3.66 -4.12
N ALA A 592 32.79 4.20 -2.95
CA ALA A 592 31.46 4.76 -2.68
C ALA A 592 31.09 5.92 -3.61
N LEU A 593 32.06 6.65 -4.18
CA LEU A 593 31.80 7.80 -5.07
C LEU A 593 31.97 7.47 -6.56
N GLY A 594 32.04 6.19 -6.91
CA GLY A 594 32.35 5.77 -8.27
C GLY A 594 33.77 6.16 -8.68
N THR A 595 33.98 6.39 -9.97
CA THR A 595 35.30 6.68 -10.56
C THR A 595 35.52 8.15 -10.91
N GLY A 596 34.45 8.97 -10.89
CA GLY A 596 34.53 10.40 -11.18
C GLY A 596 35.03 11.25 -9.99
N ALA A 597 35.15 12.56 -10.21
CA ALA A 597 35.56 13.51 -9.17
C ALA A 597 34.42 13.79 -8.17
N LEU A 598 34.80 14.31 -7.00
CA LEU A 598 33.91 14.91 -6.01
C LEU A 598 33.97 16.45 -6.17
N ASP A 599 32.90 17.04 -6.71
CA ASP A 599 32.78 18.49 -6.90
C ASP A 599 32.00 19.12 -5.75
N VAL A 600 32.62 20.02 -4.99
CA VAL A 600 31.99 20.67 -3.83
C VAL A 600 31.64 22.11 -4.19
N ASN A 601 30.37 22.34 -4.49
CA ASN A 601 29.83 23.60 -4.99
C ASN A 601 28.95 24.34 -3.96
N GLY A 602 28.72 23.74 -2.79
CA GLY A 602 28.06 24.39 -1.65
C GLY A 602 28.61 23.86 -0.33
N SER A 603 28.29 24.54 0.78
CA SER A 603 28.72 24.11 2.11
C SER A 603 28.12 22.75 2.45
N ALA A 604 28.94 21.71 2.37
CA ALA A 604 28.56 20.33 2.59
C ALA A 604 29.60 19.65 3.48
N SER A 605 29.28 18.46 3.98
CA SER A 605 30.24 17.66 4.74
C SER A 605 30.46 16.27 4.16
N LEU A 606 31.62 15.70 4.45
CA LEU A 606 32.04 14.37 4.08
C LEU A 606 32.60 13.64 5.31
N GLY A 607 32.25 12.37 5.47
CA GLY A 607 32.80 11.50 6.50
C GLY A 607 32.76 10.04 6.11
N ALA A 608 33.42 9.18 6.89
CA ALA A 608 33.36 7.73 6.72
C ALA A 608 32.32 7.10 7.67
N SER A 609 31.49 6.16 7.18
CA SER A 609 30.55 5.40 8.02
C SER A 609 31.22 4.25 8.77
N VAL A 610 32.37 3.79 8.27
CA VAL A 610 33.14 2.66 8.80
C VAL A 610 34.64 2.97 8.76
N PRO A 611 35.47 2.35 9.63
CA PRO A 611 36.91 2.57 9.61
C PRO A 611 37.57 2.10 8.31
N GLY A 612 38.72 2.68 7.97
CA GLY A 612 39.57 2.23 6.87
C GLY A 612 39.16 2.69 5.48
N VAL A 613 38.20 3.62 5.36
CA VAL A 613 37.81 4.19 4.07
C VAL A 613 38.87 5.18 3.59
N THR A 614 39.45 4.93 2.42
CA THR A 614 40.31 5.89 1.71
C THR A 614 39.75 6.12 0.31
N LEU A 615 39.33 7.35 0.01
CA LEU A 615 38.80 7.73 -1.29
C LEU A 615 39.93 8.11 -2.25
N GLY A 616 39.92 7.51 -3.44
CA GLY A 616 40.85 7.83 -4.54
C GLY A 616 40.36 8.94 -5.47
N ASN A 617 39.11 9.39 -5.30
CA ASN A 617 38.50 10.42 -6.14
C ASN A 617 39.23 11.76 -5.99
N ALA A 618 39.42 12.46 -7.11
CA ALA A 618 39.83 13.87 -7.07
C ALA A 618 38.73 14.70 -6.38
N VAL A 619 39.10 15.75 -5.65
CA VAL A 619 38.15 16.65 -4.99
C VAL A 619 38.35 18.06 -5.54
N ASN A 620 37.30 18.64 -6.12
CA ASN A 620 37.30 20.00 -6.63
C ASN A 620 36.49 20.89 -5.69
N LEU A 621 37.13 21.89 -5.10
CA LEU A 621 36.49 22.83 -4.17
C LEU A 621 36.14 24.14 -4.88
N GLY A 622 34.85 24.46 -4.96
CA GLY A 622 34.35 25.70 -5.53
C GLY A 622 34.82 26.94 -4.77
N THR A 623 34.84 28.08 -5.45
CA THR A 623 35.23 29.38 -4.87
C THR A 623 34.35 29.72 -3.67
N GLY A 624 34.97 30.02 -2.52
CA GLY A 624 34.24 30.40 -1.30
C GLY A 624 33.48 29.26 -0.61
N VAL A 625 33.66 28.02 -1.06
CA VAL A 625 33.04 26.83 -0.46
C VAL A 625 33.97 26.22 0.60
N THR A 626 33.39 25.63 1.64
CA THR A 626 34.10 24.82 2.64
C THR A 626 33.55 23.41 2.62
N LEU A 627 34.43 22.42 2.43
CA LEU A 627 34.10 21.02 2.67
C LEU A 627 34.37 20.68 4.15
N GLY A 628 33.30 20.44 4.89
CA GLY A 628 33.38 19.98 6.27
C GLY A 628 33.79 18.51 6.35
N LEU A 629 34.79 18.20 7.15
CA LEU A 629 35.17 16.85 7.52
C LEU A 629 34.68 16.68 8.96
N ASN A 630 33.44 16.21 9.13
CA ASN A 630 32.74 16.21 10.42
C ASN A 630 32.48 14.80 10.99
N GLY A 631 33.02 13.77 10.33
CA GLY A 631 32.86 12.37 10.74
C GLY A 631 33.56 12.03 12.06
N ALA A 632 32.99 11.09 12.80
CA ALA A 632 33.61 10.51 13.99
C ALA A 632 34.66 9.43 13.66
N THR A 633 34.62 8.91 12.43
CA THR A 633 35.49 7.84 11.94
C THR A 633 36.58 8.39 11.04
N ASP A 634 37.74 7.75 11.05
CA ASP A 634 38.88 8.14 10.21
C ASP A 634 38.56 8.04 8.72
N LEU A 635 39.03 9.03 7.96
CA LEU A 635 38.82 9.15 6.52
C LEU A 635 40.15 9.44 5.81
N GLY A 636 40.50 8.63 4.82
CA GLY A 636 41.62 8.90 3.92
C GLY A 636 41.16 9.58 2.62
N LEU A 637 41.92 10.56 2.14
CA LEU A 637 41.75 11.19 0.83
C LEU A 637 43.08 11.09 0.07
N SER A 638 43.15 10.26 -0.97
CA SER A 638 44.36 10.05 -1.78
C SER A 638 44.33 10.71 -3.15
N GLY A 639 43.15 11.06 -3.65
CA GLY A 639 43.02 11.88 -4.85
C GLY A 639 43.53 13.31 -4.62
N THR A 640 43.84 14.01 -5.72
CA THR A 640 44.22 15.43 -5.70
C THR A 640 43.03 16.28 -5.27
N ILE A 641 43.24 17.17 -4.30
CA ILE A 641 42.29 18.21 -3.89
C ILE A 641 42.73 19.54 -4.54
N ALA A 642 41.84 20.17 -5.29
CA ALA A 642 42.11 21.40 -6.05
C ALA A 642 40.98 22.43 -5.90
N GLY A 643 41.20 23.65 -6.40
CA GLY A 643 40.21 24.74 -6.41
C GLY A 643 40.41 25.79 -5.31
N ASP A 644 39.53 26.78 -5.27
CA ASP A 644 39.70 27.96 -4.41
C ASP A 644 38.98 27.86 -3.06
N GLY A 645 38.23 26.77 -2.84
CA GLY A 645 37.59 26.49 -1.57
C GLY A 645 38.55 25.99 -0.49
N SER A 646 37.98 25.70 0.68
CA SER A 646 38.68 25.32 1.90
C SER A 646 38.22 23.97 2.45
N LEU A 647 39.04 23.36 3.32
CA LEU A 647 38.68 22.19 4.12
C LEU A 647 38.44 22.60 5.57
N ALA A 648 37.53 21.92 6.28
CA ALA A 648 37.33 22.14 7.71
C ALA A 648 37.20 20.82 8.48
N GLN A 649 38.28 20.43 9.17
CA GLN A 649 38.28 19.30 10.09
C GLN A 649 37.62 19.70 11.42
N THR A 650 36.43 19.16 11.64
CA THR A 650 35.54 19.48 12.76
C THR A 650 35.03 18.24 13.48
N GLY A 651 35.18 17.06 12.86
CA GLY A 651 34.83 15.77 13.45
C GLY A 651 35.88 15.29 14.45
N THR A 652 35.53 14.28 15.25
CA THR A 652 36.46 13.65 16.19
C THR A 652 37.40 12.64 15.53
N GLY A 653 37.07 12.19 14.31
CA GLY A 653 37.90 11.27 13.54
C GLY A 653 39.17 11.94 12.99
N THR A 654 40.08 11.12 12.46
CA THR A 654 41.31 11.57 11.82
C THR A 654 41.15 11.60 10.30
N THR A 655 41.37 12.76 9.68
CA THR A 655 41.47 12.85 8.22
C THR A 655 42.92 12.69 7.79
N THR A 656 43.19 11.79 6.84
CA THR A 656 44.52 11.63 6.24
C THR A 656 44.51 12.14 4.80
N LEU A 657 45.28 13.19 4.52
CA LEU A 657 45.45 13.77 3.19
C LEU A 657 46.73 13.20 2.55
N LEU A 658 46.59 12.21 1.67
CA LEU A 658 47.71 11.52 1.02
C LEU A 658 48.13 12.19 -0.30
N GLY A 659 47.18 12.84 -0.99
CA GLY A 659 47.42 13.50 -2.28
C GLY A 659 48.36 14.71 -2.20
N ALA A 660 49.01 15.01 -3.33
CA ALA A 660 49.64 16.32 -3.54
C ALA A 660 48.56 17.31 -3.99
N ASN A 661 48.22 18.26 -3.12
CA ASN A 661 47.03 19.09 -3.27
C ASN A 661 47.39 20.51 -3.73
N THR A 662 46.43 21.18 -4.37
CA THR A 662 46.62 22.51 -4.99
C THR A 662 45.58 23.55 -4.57
N TYR A 663 44.64 23.20 -3.69
CA TYR A 663 43.59 24.13 -3.26
C TYR A 663 44.15 25.34 -2.50
N THR A 664 43.48 26.49 -2.61
CA THR A 664 44.01 27.79 -2.15
C THR A 664 43.31 28.34 -0.90
N GLY A 665 42.07 27.91 -0.60
CA GLY A 665 41.28 28.45 0.52
C GLY A 665 41.75 28.05 1.93
N GLY A 666 42.71 27.13 2.03
CA GLY A 666 43.30 26.69 3.31
C GLY A 666 42.51 25.59 4.02
N THR A 667 43.00 25.22 5.20
CA THR A 667 42.42 24.15 6.04
C THR A 667 42.17 24.67 7.44
N THR A 668 40.95 24.49 7.95
CA THR A 668 40.61 24.75 9.35
C THR A 668 40.65 23.46 10.16
N LEU A 669 41.26 23.48 11.34
CA LEU A 669 41.35 22.37 12.30
C LEU A 669 40.73 22.82 13.63
N SER A 670 39.57 22.27 13.98
CA SER A 670 38.85 22.61 15.22
C SER A 670 38.65 21.46 16.19
N ALA A 671 38.83 20.22 15.73
CA ALA A 671 38.73 18.99 16.50
C ALA A 671 39.46 17.85 15.78
N GLY A 672 39.51 16.67 16.41
CA GLY A 672 40.01 15.44 15.78
C GLY A 672 41.47 15.51 15.37
N GLY A 673 41.83 14.73 14.35
CA GLY A 673 43.19 14.65 13.82
C GLY A 673 43.29 14.97 12.33
N LEU A 674 44.43 15.51 11.92
CA LEU A 674 44.78 15.75 10.52
C LEU A 674 46.19 15.19 10.26
N ILE A 675 46.27 14.20 9.37
CA ILE A 675 47.53 13.59 8.94
C ILE A 675 47.81 14.01 7.51
N VAL A 676 49.02 14.48 7.23
CA VAL A 676 49.49 14.78 5.87
C VAL A 676 50.44 13.70 5.35
N GLY A 677 50.32 13.35 4.07
CA GLY A 677 51.20 12.41 3.38
C GLY A 677 52.28 13.06 2.51
N SER A 678 52.23 14.37 2.34
CA SER A 678 53.23 15.13 1.57
C SER A 678 53.29 16.58 2.04
N GLY A 679 54.36 17.29 1.66
CA GLY A 679 54.53 18.73 1.97
C GLY A 679 53.50 19.64 1.30
N SER A 680 52.83 19.18 0.24
CA SER A 680 51.76 19.91 -0.47
C SER A 680 50.36 19.41 -0.10
N ALA A 681 50.21 18.53 0.89
CA ALA A 681 48.92 17.95 1.25
C ALA A 681 47.90 19.00 1.74
N LEU A 682 48.35 20.14 2.27
CA LEU A 682 47.48 21.24 2.69
C LEU A 682 47.16 22.26 1.57
N GLY A 683 47.57 21.98 0.32
CA GLY A 683 47.47 22.98 -0.75
C GLY A 683 48.38 24.17 -0.47
N THR A 684 47.95 25.36 -0.92
CA THR A 684 48.72 26.61 -0.78
C THR A 684 48.19 27.54 0.31
N GLY A 685 46.98 27.31 0.81
CA GLY A 685 46.37 28.13 1.87
C GLY A 685 46.93 27.84 3.27
N ALA A 686 46.57 28.66 4.25
CA ALA A 686 47.02 28.50 5.64
C ALA A 686 46.31 27.33 6.36
N LEU A 687 46.95 26.81 7.42
CA LEU A 687 46.31 25.98 8.43
C LEU A 687 45.77 26.86 9.57
N ASN A 688 44.46 26.97 9.69
CA ASN A 688 43.81 27.74 10.76
C ASN A 688 43.39 26.79 11.89
N VAL A 689 43.89 27.00 13.10
CA VAL A 689 43.58 26.18 14.27
C VAL A 689 42.64 26.97 15.17
N THR A 690 41.43 26.47 15.39
CA THR A 690 40.35 27.20 16.08
C THR A 690 39.68 26.33 17.15
N GLY A 691 38.82 26.93 17.99
CA GLY A 691 38.15 26.19 19.07
C GLY A 691 39.15 25.62 20.07
N ALA A 692 39.03 24.33 20.42
CA ALA A 692 40.03 23.64 21.24
C ALA A 692 41.32 23.30 20.45
N GLY A 693 41.25 23.33 19.12
CA GLY A 693 42.26 22.82 18.22
C GLY A 693 42.11 21.33 17.95
N GLY A 694 43.18 20.69 17.49
CA GLY A 694 43.20 19.28 17.12
C GLY A 694 44.62 18.79 16.98
N THR A 695 44.79 17.56 16.52
CA THR A 695 46.11 16.98 16.28
C THR A 695 46.53 17.11 14.82
N PHE A 696 47.82 17.35 14.61
CA PHE A 696 48.46 17.45 13.31
C PHE A 696 49.71 16.58 13.28
N ALA A 697 49.83 15.75 12.25
CA ALA A 697 50.93 14.81 12.10
C ALA A 697 51.25 14.53 10.62
N THR A 698 52.36 13.86 10.37
CA THR A 698 52.69 13.26 9.08
C THR A 698 52.80 11.75 9.22
N ASN A 699 52.52 11.00 8.14
CA ASN A 699 52.85 9.58 8.04
C ASN A 699 54.13 9.31 7.23
N VAL A 700 54.78 10.35 6.70
CA VAL A 700 56.06 10.27 5.99
C VAL A 700 57.12 11.06 6.77
N GLY A 701 58.12 10.36 7.30
CA GLY A 701 59.21 10.99 8.07
C GLY A 701 59.97 12.04 7.26
N GLY A 702 60.25 13.18 7.87
CA GLY A 702 60.95 14.31 7.25
C GLY A 702 60.06 15.19 6.36
N THR A 703 58.74 15.02 6.42
CA THR A 703 57.82 15.88 5.64
C THR A 703 57.99 17.34 6.04
N LEU A 704 58.20 18.23 5.05
CA LEU A 704 58.21 19.68 5.23
C LEU A 704 56.88 20.27 4.76
N VAL A 705 56.10 20.83 5.68
CA VAL A 705 54.87 21.56 5.40
C VAL A 705 55.18 23.06 5.38
N GLY A 706 55.05 23.69 4.22
CA GLY A 706 55.40 25.11 4.02
C GLY A 706 54.30 26.11 4.39
N ASN A 707 53.09 25.63 4.67
CA ASN A 707 51.92 26.46 4.92
C ASN A 707 52.08 27.31 6.20
N ALA A 708 51.58 28.54 6.18
CA ALA A 708 51.43 29.34 7.39
C ALA A 708 50.42 28.69 8.34
N VAL A 709 50.61 28.88 9.65
CA VAL A 709 49.71 28.36 10.68
C VAL A 709 49.17 29.52 11.51
N ASN A 710 47.86 29.64 11.60
CA ASN A 710 47.18 30.66 12.38
C ASN A 710 46.51 29.99 13.59
N LEU A 711 46.92 30.37 14.79
CA LEU A 711 46.39 29.83 16.05
C LEU A 711 45.39 30.80 16.66
N GLY A 712 44.11 30.42 16.68
CA GLY A 712 43.05 31.19 17.34
C GLY A 712 43.23 31.23 18.87
N ALA A 713 42.64 32.25 19.51
CA ALA A 713 42.67 32.38 20.96
C ALA A 713 42.12 31.11 21.65
N GLY A 714 42.90 30.55 22.58
CA GLY A 714 42.57 29.33 23.31
C GLY A 714 42.75 28.03 22.52
N ALA A 715 43.05 28.08 21.22
CA ALA A 715 43.31 26.91 20.41
C ALA A 715 44.71 26.36 20.64
N THR A 716 44.86 25.03 20.67
CA THR A 716 46.16 24.36 20.75
C THR A 716 46.37 23.46 19.54
N LEU A 717 47.47 23.67 18.80
CA LEU A 717 47.91 22.74 17.76
C LEU A 717 48.68 21.58 18.41
N GLY A 718 48.05 20.43 18.52
CA GLY A 718 48.68 19.21 19.02
C GLY A 718 49.54 18.55 17.94
N LEU A 719 50.82 18.34 18.21
CA LEU A 719 51.76 17.63 17.36
C LEU A 719 52.04 16.27 17.99
N ASN A 720 51.25 15.27 17.59
CA ASN A 720 51.18 13.97 18.26
C ASN A 720 51.73 12.80 17.42
N GLY A 721 52.30 13.08 16.25
CA GLY A 721 52.79 12.08 15.31
C GLY A 721 54.04 11.34 15.79
N ALA A 722 54.23 10.12 15.27
CA ALA A 722 55.44 9.32 15.50
C ALA A 722 56.55 9.62 14.47
N ALA A 723 56.20 10.14 13.30
CA ALA A 723 57.15 10.49 12.24
C ALA A 723 57.61 11.94 12.38
N ASP A 724 58.86 12.21 11.99
CA ASP A 724 59.43 13.56 12.04
C ASP A 724 58.72 14.50 11.06
N LEU A 725 58.39 15.70 11.55
CA LEU A 725 57.64 16.73 10.84
C LEU A 725 58.42 18.04 10.84
N SER A 726 58.51 18.74 9.72
CA SER A 726 59.04 20.10 9.67
C SER A 726 57.94 21.09 9.27
N LEU A 727 57.81 22.18 10.03
CA LEU A 727 56.91 23.29 9.73
C LEU A 727 57.73 24.48 9.24
N GLY A 728 57.61 24.76 7.94
CA GLY A 728 58.34 25.81 7.23
C GLY A 728 57.70 27.20 7.30
N GLY A 729 56.37 27.26 7.36
CA GLY A 729 55.63 28.51 7.41
C GLY A 729 55.67 29.18 8.79
N VAL A 730 55.34 30.47 8.83
CA VAL A 730 55.19 31.22 10.08
C VAL A 730 53.96 30.71 10.84
N ILE A 731 54.15 30.41 12.12
CA ILE A 731 53.10 30.15 13.10
C ILE A 731 52.81 31.45 13.85
N SER A 732 51.55 31.89 13.88
CA SER A 732 51.12 33.17 14.46
C SER A 732 49.81 33.04 15.26
N GLY A 733 49.43 34.09 16.00
CA GLY A 733 48.16 34.17 16.73
C GLY A 733 48.25 33.89 18.24
N ASP A 734 47.12 33.96 18.92
CA ASP A 734 47.08 33.94 20.40
C ASP A 734 47.11 32.52 21.01
N GLY A 735 46.90 31.50 20.18
CA GLY A 735 46.90 30.09 20.60
C GLY A 735 48.30 29.51 20.83
N GLY A 736 48.34 28.22 21.20
CA GLY A 736 49.55 27.51 21.58
C GLY A 736 49.87 26.30 20.70
N VAL A 737 51.09 25.77 20.85
CA VAL A 737 51.57 24.55 20.20
C VAL A 737 51.86 23.50 21.27
N ALA A 738 51.50 22.23 21.06
CA ALA A 738 51.77 21.15 22.01
C ALA A 738 52.45 19.96 21.32
N GLN A 739 53.75 19.76 21.55
CA GLN A 739 54.47 18.57 21.12
C GLN A 739 54.23 17.43 22.13
N THR A 740 53.52 16.39 21.69
CA THR A 740 53.14 15.25 22.53
C THR A 740 53.47 13.90 21.91
N GLY A 741 53.79 13.87 20.62
CA GLY A 741 54.14 12.66 19.88
C GLY A 741 55.57 12.18 20.18
N THR A 742 55.92 11.01 19.67
CA THR A 742 57.29 10.47 19.80
C THR A 742 58.24 10.98 18.72
N GLY A 743 57.71 11.52 17.61
CA GLY A 743 58.51 12.08 16.53
C GLY A 743 59.19 13.40 16.91
N THR A 744 60.07 13.87 16.04
CA THR A 744 60.73 15.17 16.15
C THR A 744 60.04 16.20 15.27
N THR A 745 59.57 17.30 15.85
CA THR A 745 59.06 18.44 15.08
C THR A 745 60.14 19.50 14.92
N THR A 746 60.41 19.94 13.69
CA THR A 746 61.31 21.08 13.41
C THR A 746 60.49 22.32 13.06
N LEU A 747 60.65 23.41 13.80
CA LEU A 747 59.98 24.70 13.56
C LEU A 747 60.97 25.65 12.86
N LEU A 748 60.81 25.84 11.56
CA LEU A 748 61.73 26.65 10.74
C LEU A 748 61.29 28.11 10.60
N GLY A 749 59.99 28.38 10.71
CA GLY A 749 59.42 29.72 10.61
C GLY A 749 59.86 30.68 11.73
N ALA A 750 59.90 31.97 11.43
CA ALA A 750 60.05 33.03 12.44
C ALA A 750 58.69 33.27 13.12
N ASN A 751 58.40 32.49 14.15
CA ASN A 751 57.07 32.36 14.70
C ASN A 751 56.73 33.51 15.68
N THR A 752 55.45 33.87 15.75
CA THR A 752 54.94 35.04 16.50
C THR A 752 53.79 34.70 17.44
N TYR A 753 53.43 33.42 17.59
CA TYR A 753 52.32 33.02 18.45
C TYR A 753 52.62 33.25 19.94
N THR A 754 51.59 33.61 20.72
CA THR A 754 51.75 34.06 22.10
C THR A 754 51.28 33.05 23.15
N GLY A 755 50.47 32.05 22.78
CA GLY A 755 49.91 31.06 23.72
C GLY A 755 50.93 30.07 24.29
N GLY A 756 52.18 30.11 23.81
CA GLY A 756 53.29 29.28 24.30
C GLY A 756 53.37 27.90 23.66
N THR A 757 54.37 27.14 24.10
CA THR A 757 54.67 25.81 23.60
C THR A 757 54.69 24.82 24.75
N THR A 758 53.92 23.74 24.65
CA THR A 758 53.96 22.62 25.58
C THR A 758 54.81 21.50 24.98
N LEU A 759 55.77 20.97 25.73
CA LEU A 759 56.61 19.84 25.36
C LEU A 759 56.41 18.71 26.38
N SER A 760 55.72 17.65 25.95
CA SER A 760 55.38 16.51 26.81
C SER A 760 55.91 15.17 26.32
N GLY A 761 56.53 15.14 25.14
CA GLY A 761 57.11 13.96 24.52
C GLY A 761 57.93 14.33 23.28
N GLY A 762 58.65 13.35 22.73
CA GLY A 762 59.36 13.48 21.45
C GLY A 762 60.46 14.54 21.44
N GLY A 763 60.76 15.05 20.25
CA GLY A 763 61.75 16.11 20.04
C GLY A 763 61.17 17.36 19.41
N LEU A 764 61.75 18.52 19.74
CA LEU A 764 61.45 19.81 19.14
C LEU A 764 62.77 20.44 18.69
N ILE A 765 62.87 20.85 17.43
CA ILE A 765 64.05 21.51 16.87
C ILE A 765 63.66 22.94 16.47
N ALA A 766 64.32 23.92 17.07
CA ALA A 766 64.18 25.34 16.73
C ALA A 766 65.09 25.71 15.54
N GLY A 767 64.51 26.19 14.45
CA GLY A 767 65.25 26.64 13.27
C GLY A 767 65.88 28.03 13.39
N ASN A 768 65.41 28.84 14.33
CA ASN A 768 65.86 30.21 14.61
C ASN A 768 65.44 30.64 16.03
N GLY A 769 65.88 31.81 16.48
CA GLY A 769 65.62 32.31 17.84
C GLY A 769 64.16 32.65 18.17
N SER A 770 63.30 32.77 17.16
CA SER A 770 61.84 33.00 17.30
C SER A 770 61.02 31.75 17.00
N ALA A 771 61.64 30.59 16.81
CA ALA A 771 60.95 29.37 16.39
C ALA A 771 59.87 28.90 17.38
N LEU A 772 59.99 29.23 18.67
CA LEU A 772 59.00 28.86 19.69
C LEU A 772 57.95 29.95 19.97
N GLY A 773 57.85 30.97 19.10
CA GLY A 773 56.98 32.13 19.33
C GLY A 773 57.48 32.98 20.50
N THR A 774 56.58 33.76 21.11
CA THR A 774 56.93 34.65 22.24
C THR A 774 56.40 34.17 23.59
N GLY A 775 55.60 33.09 23.60
CA GLY A 775 55.04 32.52 24.82
C GLY A 775 56.03 31.68 25.62
N VAL A 776 55.58 31.14 26.75
CA VAL A 776 56.36 30.26 27.63
C VAL A 776 56.52 28.87 26.99
N LEU A 777 57.71 28.26 27.14
CA LEU A 777 57.91 26.82 26.91
C LEU A 777 57.58 26.05 28.20
N ASN A 778 56.42 25.40 28.22
CA ASN A 778 55.99 24.52 29.32
C ASN A 778 56.45 23.09 29.04
N VAL A 779 57.19 22.49 29.96
CA VAL A 779 57.63 21.09 29.87
C VAL A 779 56.79 20.27 30.84
N ALA A 780 56.11 19.24 30.35
CA ALA A 780 55.15 18.47 31.14
C ALA A 780 55.28 16.97 30.89
N GLY A 781 54.54 16.14 31.63
CA GLY A 781 54.59 14.68 31.48
C GLY A 781 56.01 14.13 31.70
N ALA A 782 56.51 13.31 30.77
CA ALA A 782 57.89 12.83 30.79
C ALA A 782 58.92 13.93 30.39
N GLY A 783 58.44 15.00 29.73
CA GLY A 783 59.25 15.99 29.04
C GLY A 783 59.61 15.54 27.62
N GLY A 784 60.64 16.13 27.03
CA GLY A 784 61.06 15.87 25.65
C GLY A 784 62.42 16.48 25.35
N SER A 785 62.92 16.29 24.13
CA SER A 785 64.16 16.91 23.68
C SER A 785 63.91 18.25 22.99
N LEU A 786 64.77 19.24 23.25
CA LEU A 786 64.81 20.52 22.58
C LEU A 786 66.21 20.75 22.02
N GLY A 787 66.29 20.93 20.71
CA GLY A 787 67.53 21.24 20.00
C GLY A 787 67.36 22.41 19.04
N THR A 788 68.39 22.67 18.25
CA THR A 788 68.34 23.65 17.16
C THR A 788 68.97 23.10 15.88
N SER A 789 68.47 23.53 14.71
CA SER A 789 69.07 23.18 13.42
C SER A 789 70.16 24.17 12.98
N VAL A 790 70.34 25.29 13.69
CA VAL A 790 71.35 26.33 13.39
C VAL A 790 72.17 26.61 14.64
N GLY A 791 73.49 26.40 14.56
CA GLY A 791 74.40 26.63 15.69
C GLY A 791 74.36 28.07 16.20
N GLY A 792 74.37 28.22 17.53
CA GLY A 792 74.32 29.53 18.19
C GLY A 792 72.92 30.14 18.28
N THR A 793 71.87 29.37 17.97
CA THR A 793 70.48 29.84 18.14
C THR A 793 70.19 30.11 19.61
N VAL A 794 69.69 31.32 19.92
CA VAL A 794 69.29 31.70 21.27
C VAL A 794 67.76 31.85 21.33
N LEU A 795 67.12 31.08 22.20
CA LEU A 795 65.68 31.14 22.46
C LEU A 795 65.40 32.10 23.62
N GLY A 796 64.57 33.11 23.36
CA GLY A 796 64.17 34.12 24.37
C GLY A 796 63.02 33.69 25.28
N ASN A 797 62.41 32.52 25.03
CA ASN A 797 61.24 32.05 25.75
C ASN A 797 61.58 31.73 27.21
N ALA A 798 60.72 32.17 28.14
CA ALA A 798 60.75 31.64 29.49
C ALA A 798 60.42 30.13 29.46
N VAL A 799 61.11 29.35 30.29
CA VAL A 799 60.94 27.90 30.36
C VAL A 799 60.35 27.54 31.72
N ASN A 800 59.25 26.78 31.71
CA ASN A 800 58.62 26.25 32.91
C ASN A 800 58.73 24.73 32.92
N LEU A 801 59.57 24.20 33.80
CA LEU A 801 59.78 22.78 34.00
C LEU A 801 58.73 22.22 34.95
N GLY A 802 57.73 21.53 34.43
CA GLY A 802 56.69 20.87 35.22
C GLY A 802 57.28 19.82 36.16
N THR A 803 56.68 19.67 37.35
CA THR A 803 57.14 18.73 38.36
C THR A 803 57.22 17.30 37.80
N GLY A 804 58.40 16.68 37.91
CA GLY A 804 58.67 15.33 37.40
C GLY A 804 58.97 15.24 35.90
N ALA A 805 58.78 16.32 35.13
CA ALA A 805 59.17 16.38 33.72
C ALA A 805 60.67 16.65 33.59
N THR A 806 61.29 16.14 32.52
CA THR A 806 62.70 16.41 32.20
C THR A 806 62.81 17.07 30.84
N LEU A 807 63.32 18.31 30.80
CA LEU A 807 63.69 18.93 29.54
C LEU A 807 65.09 18.46 29.14
N THR A 808 65.19 17.66 28.08
CA THR A 808 66.48 17.32 27.50
C THR A 808 66.87 18.38 26.48
N VAL A 809 67.98 19.07 26.68
CA VAL A 809 68.49 20.11 25.77
C VAL A 809 69.83 19.71 25.18
N GLY A 810 70.13 20.26 24.01
CA GLY A 810 71.38 20.03 23.30
C GLY A 810 71.15 19.31 21.97
N GLY A 811 72.14 18.53 21.54
CA GLY A 811 72.12 17.84 20.25
C GLY A 811 73.37 18.16 19.42
N ALA A 812 73.18 18.36 18.11
CA ALA A 812 74.29 18.58 17.17
C ALA A 812 74.81 20.02 17.15
N ASN A 813 74.02 21.00 17.63
CA ASN A 813 74.27 22.42 17.46
C ASN A 813 74.13 23.17 18.79
N ASP A 814 74.96 24.20 18.98
CA ASP A 814 74.94 25.02 20.20
C ASP A 814 73.58 25.74 20.37
N LEU A 815 73.01 25.67 21.57
CA LEU A 815 71.69 26.20 21.92
C LEU A 815 71.79 27.18 23.11
N GLY A 816 71.32 28.41 22.94
CA GLY A 816 71.15 29.37 24.02
C GLY A 816 69.73 29.39 24.57
N LEU A 817 69.60 29.46 25.90
CA LEU A 817 68.34 29.72 26.60
C LEU A 817 68.47 31.04 27.37
N ALA A 818 67.82 32.09 26.85
CA ALA A 818 67.90 33.45 27.40
C ALA A 818 66.74 33.82 28.32
N GLY A 819 65.59 33.14 28.20
CA GLY A 819 64.48 33.32 29.12
C GLY A 819 64.76 32.69 30.50
N ALA A 820 64.02 33.14 31.52
CA ALA A 820 64.11 32.55 32.85
C ALA A 820 63.64 31.08 32.83
N ILE A 821 64.31 30.22 33.60
CA ILE A 821 63.95 28.79 33.73
C ILE A 821 63.42 28.54 35.14
N SER A 822 62.16 28.14 35.29
CA SER A 822 61.49 27.95 36.58
C SER A 822 60.79 26.59 36.67
N GLY A 823 60.20 26.26 37.82
CA GLY A 823 59.33 25.08 37.99
C GLY A 823 59.94 23.97 38.85
N GLY A 824 59.29 22.81 38.90
CA GLY A 824 59.70 21.67 39.73
C GLY A 824 60.44 20.54 38.99
N GLY A 825 60.56 20.62 37.67
CA GLY A 825 61.15 19.60 36.82
C GLY A 825 62.67 19.70 36.66
N ASN A 826 63.22 18.76 35.89
CA ASN A 826 64.66 18.59 35.68
C ASN A 826 65.12 19.19 34.34
N LEU A 827 66.38 19.63 34.31
CA LEU A 827 67.10 20.00 33.09
C LEU A 827 68.16 18.93 32.80
N SER A 828 68.15 18.36 31.61
CA SER A 828 69.15 17.38 31.17
C SER A 828 69.86 17.90 29.93
N VAL A 829 71.17 18.09 29.97
CA VAL A 829 71.97 18.55 28.84
C VAL A 829 72.65 17.34 28.20
N ASN A 830 72.36 17.07 26.93
CA ASN A 830 72.84 15.88 26.22
C ASN A 830 73.21 16.21 24.76
N GLY A 831 74.33 15.66 24.28
CA GLY A 831 74.90 15.90 22.95
C GLY A 831 76.26 16.60 23.01
N PRO A 832 77.04 16.60 21.92
CA PRO A 832 78.37 17.22 21.86
C PRO A 832 78.35 18.77 21.90
N SER A 833 77.19 19.38 21.69
CA SER A 833 77.05 20.83 21.63
C SER A 833 77.01 21.50 23.01
N THR A 834 77.25 22.81 23.02
CA THR A 834 77.10 23.64 24.21
C THR A 834 75.66 24.12 24.35
N THR A 835 75.07 23.93 25.53
CA THR A 835 73.86 24.66 25.93
C THR A 835 74.27 25.84 26.81
N THR A 836 73.91 27.07 26.43
CA THR A 836 74.26 28.28 27.19
C THR A 836 73.04 28.88 27.88
N LEU A 837 73.08 29.03 29.20
CA LEU A 837 72.06 29.72 29.98
C LEU A 837 72.43 31.21 30.12
N THR A 838 71.56 32.10 29.66
CA THR A 838 71.72 33.56 29.84
C THR A 838 70.55 34.20 30.59
N GLY A 839 69.49 33.43 30.87
CA GLY A 839 68.42 33.80 31.78
C GLY A 839 68.65 33.29 33.22
N VAL A 840 67.87 33.84 34.15
CA VAL A 840 67.89 33.41 35.57
C VAL A 840 67.17 32.07 35.72
N SER A 841 67.82 31.10 36.38
CA SER A 841 67.21 29.81 36.68
C SER A 841 66.78 29.72 38.14
N THR A 842 65.54 29.28 38.39
CA THR A 842 64.90 29.14 39.70
C THR A 842 64.15 27.80 39.87
N TYR A 843 64.29 26.87 38.92
CA TYR A 843 63.64 25.56 39.02
C TYR A 843 64.21 24.72 40.18
N THR A 844 63.46 23.77 40.73
CA THR A 844 63.91 23.00 41.91
C THR A 844 64.33 21.57 41.60
N GLY A 845 64.07 21.07 40.38
CA GLY A 845 64.51 19.73 39.97
C GLY A 845 66.00 19.69 39.60
N GLY A 846 66.53 18.50 39.37
CA GLY A 846 67.95 18.28 39.11
C GLY A 846 68.41 18.81 37.75
N THR A 847 69.70 19.11 37.65
CA THR A 847 70.41 19.40 36.40
C THR A 847 71.39 18.27 36.11
N THR A 848 71.26 17.59 34.99
CA THR A 848 72.20 16.51 34.61
C THR A 848 72.93 16.90 33.33
N ILE A 849 74.26 16.83 33.34
CA ILE A 849 75.13 17.07 32.18
C ILE A 849 75.67 15.72 31.71
N GLY A 850 75.27 15.32 30.50
CA GLY A 850 75.60 14.04 29.89
C GLY A 850 77.00 13.97 29.29
N ASN A 851 77.31 12.81 28.69
CA ASN A 851 78.62 12.50 28.12
C ASN A 851 78.97 13.47 26.96
N GLY A 852 80.13 14.11 27.04
CA GLY A 852 80.62 15.07 26.05
C GLY A 852 79.82 16.37 25.95
N SER A 853 78.87 16.60 26.85
CA SER A 853 78.00 17.78 26.84
C SER A 853 78.60 18.94 27.62
N THR A 854 78.34 20.17 27.15
CA THR A 854 78.73 21.39 27.87
C THR A 854 77.49 22.18 28.26
N LEU A 855 77.34 22.45 29.56
CA LEU A 855 76.42 23.47 30.06
C LEU A 855 77.23 24.72 30.39
N ALA A 856 77.00 25.80 29.67
CA ALA A 856 77.64 27.08 29.91
C ALA A 856 76.68 28.06 30.61
N VAL A 857 77.19 28.89 31.50
CA VAL A 857 76.46 30.05 32.05
C VAL A 857 77.05 31.32 31.47
N GLY A 858 76.27 32.01 30.63
CA GLY A 858 76.65 33.26 30.00
C GLY A 858 76.36 34.49 30.87
N ALA A 859 76.73 35.66 30.37
CA ALA A 859 76.52 36.94 31.07
C ALA A 859 75.02 37.18 31.35
N GLY A 860 74.69 37.43 32.63
CA GLY A 860 73.30 37.61 33.09
C GLY A 860 72.54 36.31 33.43
N GLY A 861 73.09 35.13 33.11
CA GLY A 861 72.49 33.84 33.43
C GLY A 861 72.79 33.35 34.84
N SER A 862 71.96 32.44 35.35
CA SER A 862 72.24 31.72 36.59
C SER A 862 71.91 30.23 36.51
N LEU A 863 72.66 29.40 37.24
CA LEU A 863 72.18 28.09 37.70
C LEU A 863 71.08 28.28 38.74
N SER A 864 70.29 27.23 38.99
CA SER A 864 69.32 27.26 40.08
C SER A 864 69.97 26.90 41.41
N GLY A 865 69.91 27.82 42.38
CA GLY A 865 70.43 27.60 43.73
C GLY A 865 69.70 26.53 44.55
N GLY A 866 68.55 26.03 44.06
CA GLY A 866 67.78 24.95 44.69
C GLY A 866 67.97 23.58 44.03
N SER A 867 68.80 23.47 42.99
CA SER A 867 68.94 22.27 42.15
C SER A 867 70.28 21.57 42.35
N LEU A 868 70.27 20.24 42.38
CA LEU A 868 71.50 19.45 42.28
C LEU A 868 72.02 19.49 40.84
N VAL A 869 73.32 19.74 40.66
CA VAL A 869 74.01 19.65 39.35
C VAL A 869 74.86 18.39 39.32
N ASP A 870 74.56 17.49 38.39
CA ASP A 870 75.22 16.19 38.22
C ASP A 870 75.97 16.13 36.89
N LEU A 871 77.30 15.96 36.93
CA LEU A 871 78.14 15.72 35.76
C LEU A 871 78.22 14.21 35.50
N ALA A 872 77.13 13.65 35.00
CA ALA A 872 76.90 12.21 34.93
C ALA A 872 77.69 11.47 33.84
N GLY A 873 78.35 12.19 32.92
CA GLY A 873 79.04 11.60 31.76
C GLY A 873 80.53 11.94 31.65
N ALA A 874 81.30 11.07 30.99
CA ALA A 874 82.69 11.37 30.66
C ALA A 874 82.77 12.63 29.78
N GLY A 875 83.67 13.56 30.08
CA GLY A 875 83.78 14.82 29.32
C GLY A 875 82.61 15.80 29.50
N ALA A 876 81.66 15.52 30.42
CA ALA A 876 80.66 16.50 30.84
C ALA A 876 81.36 17.76 31.39
N THR A 877 81.00 18.93 30.88
CA THR A 877 81.64 20.20 31.22
C THR A 877 80.59 21.19 31.73
N LEU A 878 80.85 21.77 32.90
CA LEU A 878 80.14 22.96 33.38
C LEU A 878 81.06 24.16 33.18
N ASP A 879 80.72 25.03 32.24
CA ASP A 879 81.49 26.21 31.90
C ASP A 879 80.88 27.47 32.54
N LEU A 880 81.59 28.04 33.51
CA LEU A 880 81.19 29.26 34.22
C LEU A 880 82.05 30.47 33.82
N SER A 881 82.92 30.33 32.81
CA SER A 881 83.91 31.35 32.46
C SER A 881 83.30 32.68 32.01
N ALA A 882 82.08 32.65 31.50
CA ALA A 882 81.33 33.83 31.06
C ALA A 882 80.29 34.35 32.08
N ALA A 883 80.16 33.71 33.25
CA ALA A 883 79.20 34.09 34.27
C ALA A 883 79.61 35.41 34.97
N THR A 884 78.67 36.34 35.14
CA THR A 884 78.92 37.67 35.72
C THR A 884 78.41 37.82 37.16
N SER A 885 77.83 36.77 37.73
CA SER A 885 77.37 36.68 39.12
C SER A 885 77.77 35.34 39.74
N PRO A 886 77.86 35.24 41.07
CA PRO A 886 78.02 33.94 41.75
C PRO A 886 76.97 32.94 41.25
N GLN A 887 77.41 31.70 41.03
CA GLN A 887 76.62 30.59 40.49
C GLN A 887 76.38 29.53 41.55
#